data_AF-A0A939YPC1-F1
#
_entry.id   AF-A0A939YPC1-F1
#
_cell.length_a   1.000
_cell.length_b   1.000
_cell.length_c   1.000
_cell.angle_alpha   90.00
_cell.angle_beta   90.00
_cell.angle_gamma   90.00
#
_symmetry.space_group_name_H-M   'P 1'
#
loop_
_entity.id
_entity.type
_entity.pdbx_description
1 polymer ?
#
loop_
_entity_poly.entity_id
_entity_poly.type
_entity_poly.pdbx_seq_one_letter_code
_entity_poly.pdbx_strand_id
1 'polypeptide(L)'
;MTILYILIVLTLVFLLWMSRGMEKKEKFRKRFGDRTDIAAFLIRSCLGVLLVEFGLFNMNSLHLLGDYPQKTLSISSAYTENIVSSSSGASMNYDAGSCVIEYNGPGVPVGTLTLPFTSDKKSFVHVSIDIKDATQSGSYRYGVASADIITGNERSMTIPCNFSGDVSALRISFSADSGERIELGDIIINKPIGIHFSLIRFLIMFLGCFFIYALSSDKLLRRKYELRKKSVKAIAWGFTGCLIILSLFLTNMSRYRDPNHSIAKDLKSSYGNQISQEIVDAFEAGRVDLNTPINTKLTALDNPYDWSQRTDEIGSYPWDHLLFEGKYYSYYGIAPVLTLFLPYHKITGYYFPSSWAVWLYGVFGIIFLTLMYLSFADKFFTKINASLVLIGFAIVQMSSGIFFNYYYANFYEIAQASGFFWTVAGAYFMVSSNVIGDGKISKIRLALSTSCLSMAVLCRPTLAVYCVAALLFIYAGFRKLRGEKGSAPKKAAKDKKDEKKEKASGKGYVPYFLCAILPFVLIGSIQVWYNWVRFGNPLDFGIQYSLTINDFINAQYHTHFALLGIYSYILCYPEFSEHFPFMLAGGAKTFNANGYYFIATGAALGLLWRALPLTAYAHTCRAYRVSDNKNKKLYSILLAAVCIVCPFIIIFSIWESGYCTRYCCDFAWEMILGSLIIMFVLWSRCKENTQRHINTLMIIAGIVSLIMNFVQIYTYSSPDTNFSTEWYSNVLTFGRLFEFWR
;
A
#
# COMPACT_ATOMS: atom_id res chain seq x y z
N MET A 1 -15.95 37.44 -17.54
CA MET A 1 -15.49 36.06 -17.26
C MET A 1 -16.64 35.11 -16.98
N THR A 2 -17.55 35.44 -16.07
CA THR A 2 -18.72 34.62 -15.68
C THR A 2 -19.64 34.22 -16.86
N ILE A 3 -19.95 35.15 -17.77
CA ILE A 3 -20.77 34.86 -18.97
C ILE A 3 -20.07 33.86 -19.91
N LEU A 4 -18.75 34.01 -20.09
CA LEU A 4 -17.94 33.10 -20.91
C LEU A 4 -17.93 31.69 -20.33
N TYR A 5 -17.81 31.56 -19.01
CA TYR A 5 -17.92 30.27 -18.31
C TYR A 5 -19.26 29.58 -18.60
N ILE A 6 -20.37 30.30 -18.43
CA ILE A 6 -21.72 29.76 -18.64
C ILE A 6 -21.89 29.27 -20.09
N LEU A 7 -21.43 30.06 -21.06
CA LEU A 7 -21.47 29.68 -22.48
C LEU A 7 -20.66 28.40 -22.79
N ILE A 8 -19.48 28.25 -22.19
CA ILE A 8 -18.64 27.05 -22.35
C ILE A 8 -19.38 25.81 -21.83
N VAL A 9 -19.92 25.88 -20.61
CA VAL A 9 -20.62 24.73 -19.99
C VAL A 9 -21.87 24.36 -20.79
N LEU A 10 -22.70 25.33 -21.20
CA LEU A 10 -23.89 25.08 -22.02
C LEU A 10 -23.55 24.46 -23.38
N THR A 11 -22.46 24.91 -24.01
CA THR A 11 -21.98 24.34 -25.29
C THR A 11 -21.56 22.88 -25.12
N LEU A 12 -20.84 22.55 -24.04
CA LEU A 12 -20.43 21.17 -23.76
C LEU A 12 -21.62 20.26 -23.48
N VAL A 13 -22.63 20.73 -22.73
CA VAL A 13 -23.89 20.00 -22.51
C VAL A 13 -24.58 19.71 -23.85
N PHE A 14 -24.69 20.70 -24.72
CA PHE A 14 -25.31 20.56 -26.04
C PHE A 14 -24.55 19.57 -26.93
N LEU A 15 -23.22 19.66 -27.00
CA LEU A 15 -22.38 18.73 -27.75
C LEU A 15 -22.51 17.29 -27.22
N LEU A 16 -22.51 17.11 -25.89
CA LEU A 16 -22.69 15.82 -25.26
C LEU A 16 -24.07 15.23 -25.57
N TRP A 17 -25.12 16.06 -25.54
CA TRP A 17 -26.47 15.64 -25.94
C TRP A 17 -26.53 15.20 -27.41
N MET A 18 -25.97 16.00 -28.34
CA MET A 18 -25.90 15.65 -29.76
C MET A 18 -25.15 14.35 -30.02
N SER A 19 -24.10 14.06 -29.23
CA SER A 19 -23.28 12.86 -29.39
C SER A 19 -24.04 11.54 -29.11
N ARG A 20 -25.20 11.59 -28.44
CA ARG A 20 -26.06 10.42 -28.19
C ARG A 20 -26.61 9.78 -29.48
N GLY A 21 -26.72 10.55 -30.57
CA GLY A 21 -27.21 10.08 -31.87
C GLY A 21 -26.16 9.45 -32.78
N MET A 22 -24.86 9.50 -32.45
CA MET A 22 -23.78 9.13 -33.38
C MET A 22 -23.76 7.63 -33.75
N GLU A 23 -24.06 6.74 -32.81
CA GLU A 23 -24.08 5.28 -33.02
C GLU A 23 -25.23 4.84 -33.94
N LYS A 24 -26.28 5.67 -34.06
CA LYS A 24 -27.47 5.40 -34.90
C LYS A 24 -27.32 5.92 -36.33
N LYS A 25 -26.33 6.78 -36.62
CA LYS A 25 -26.16 7.38 -37.96
C LYS A 25 -25.44 6.41 -38.90
N GLU A 26 -26.14 6.00 -39.96
CA GLU A 26 -25.65 5.06 -40.98
C GLU A 26 -24.33 5.50 -41.64
N LYS A 27 -24.17 6.81 -41.88
CA LYS A 27 -22.94 7.42 -42.43
C LYS A 27 -21.72 7.24 -41.51
N PHE A 28 -21.93 7.20 -40.19
CA PHE A 28 -20.89 6.99 -39.19
C PHE A 28 -20.49 5.50 -39.12
N ARG A 29 -21.48 4.59 -39.16
CA ARG A 29 -21.27 3.14 -39.31
C ARG A 29 -20.52 2.75 -40.58
N LYS A 30 -20.87 3.34 -41.73
CA LYS A 30 -20.16 3.13 -43.01
C LYS A 30 -18.69 3.55 -42.97
N ARG A 31 -18.34 4.58 -42.21
CA ARG A 31 -16.97 5.14 -42.16
C ARG A 31 -16.04 4.44 -41.17
N PHE A 32 -16.56 3.91 -40.06
CA PHE A 32 -15.73 3.36 -38.96
C PHE A 32 -16.02 1.90 -38.59
N GLY A 33 -17.05 1.26 -39.16
CA GLY A 33 -17.37 -0.15 -38.91
C GLY A 33 -17.50 -0.48 -37.42
N ASP A 34 -16.94 -1.60 -36.97
CA ASP A 34 -16.92 -2.03 -35.55
C ASP A 34 -16.19 -1.06 -34.60
N ARG A 35 -15.40 -0.11 -35.12
CA ARG A 35 -14.70 0.93 -34.34
C ARG A 35 -15.61 2.11 -33.99
N THR A 36 -16.84 2.15 -34.53
CA THR A 36 -17.83 3.19 -34.22
C THR A 36 -18.14 3.30 -32.73
N ASP A 37 -18.37 2.18 -32.04
CA ASP A 37 -18.73 2.20 -30.62
C ASP A 37 -17.59 2.71 -29.73
N ILE A 38 -16.35 2.38 -30.08
CA ILE A 38 -15.16 2.84 -29.36
C ILE A 38 -14.98 4.34 -29.58
N ALA A 39 -15.06 4.80 -30.83
CA ALA A 39 -14.95 6.22 -31.16
C ALA A 39 -16.08 7.05 -30.51
N ALA A 40 -17.31 6.54 -30.52
CA ALA A 40 -18.44 7.19 -29.87
C ALA A 40 -18.26 7.28 -28.35
N PHE A 41 -17.78 6.20 -27.71
CA PHE A 41 -17.46 6.22 -26.29
C PHE A 41 -16.35 7.24 -25.96
N LEU A 42 -15.27 7.28 -26.74
CA LEU A 42 -14.16 8.21 -26.53
C LEU A 42 -14.62 9.67 -26.67
N ILE A 43 -15.41 9.99 -27.69
CA ILE A 43 -15.94 11.36 -27.87
C ILE A 43 -16.84 11.74 -26.69
N ARG A 44 -17.77 10.86 -26.29
CA ARG A 44 -18.65 11.11 -25.13
C ARG A 44 -17.86 11.27 -23.83
N SER A 45 -16.84 10.45 -23.62
CA SER A 45 -15.98 10.54 -22.45
C SER A 45 -15.18 11.84 -22.45
N CYS A 46 -14.63 12.25 -23.60
CA CYS A 46 -13.93 13.52 -23.74
C CYS A 46 -14.85 14.70 -23.37
N LEU A 47 -16.05 14.76 -23.96
CA LEU A 47 -17.03 15.80 -23.66
C LEU A 47 -17.48 15.78 -22.19
N GLY A 48 -17.72 14.60 -21.63
CA GLY A 48 -18.08 14.45 -20.22
C GLY A 48 -16.98 14.90 -19.27
N VAL A 49 -15.72 14.56 -19.56
CA VAL A 49 -14.57 14.99 -18.76
C VAL A 49 -14.33 16.49 -18.90
N LEU A 50 -14.48 17.07 -20.09
CA LEU A 50 -14.44 18.54 -20.27
C LEU A 50 -15.55 19.22 -19.46
N LEU A 51 -16.75 18.64 -19.42
CA LEU A 51 -17.85 19.18 -18.62
C LEU A 51 -17.58 19.10 -17.12
N VAL A 52 -16.94 18.04 -16.62
CA VAL A 52 -16.52 17.96 -15.21
C VAL A 52 -15.38 18.95 -14.93
N GLU A 53 -14.43 19.09 -15.85
CA GLU A 53 -13.27 19.99 -15.74
C GLU A 53 -13.70 21.45 -15.70
N PHE A 54 -14.49 21.91 -16.66
CA PHE A 54 -14.99 23.28 -16.71
C PHE A 54 -16.17 23.50 -15.76
N GLY A 55 -16.95 22.47 -15.44
CA GLY A 55 -18.04 22.56 -14.47
C GLY A 55 -17.54 22.48 -13.04
N LEU A 56 -17.46 21.25 -12.52
CA LEU A 56 -17.19 20.96 -11.11
C LEU A 56 -15.90 21.61 -10.59
N PHE A 57 -14.77 21.39 -11.28
CA PHE A 57 -13.45 21.86 -10.80
C PHE A 57 -13.17 23.35 -11.03
N ASN A 58 -14.06 24.05 -11.72
CA ASN A 58 -13.98 25.48 -11.96
C ASN A 58 -15.23 26.21 -11.45
N MET A 59 -16.05 25.57 -10.62
CA MET A 59 -17.30 26.12 -10.10
C MET A 59 -17.05 27.42 -9.31
N ASN A 60 -15.94 27.50 -8.56
CA ASN A 60 -15.55 28.70 -7.80
C ASN A 60 -15.25 29.94 -8.69
N SER A 61 -15.14 29.80 -10.01
CA SER A 61 -15.11 30.95 -10.93
C SER A 61 -16.45 31.72 -10.97
N LEU A 62 -17.53 31.10 -10.50
CA LEU A 62 -18.85 31.70 -10.35
C LEU A 62 -19.09 32.29 -8.94
N HIS A 63 -18.11 32.20 -8.03
CA HIS A 63 -18.31 32.52 -6.61
C HIS A 63 -18.70 33.99 -6.36
N LEU A 64 -18.23 34.90 -7.21
CA LEU A 64 -18.57 36.34 -7.15
C LEU A 64 -19.80 36.70 -8.01
N LEU A 65 -20.75 35.77 -8.20
CA LEU A 65 -22.06 36.07 -8.79
C LEU A 65 -22.86 36.96 -7.84
N GLY A 66 -22.95 38.26 -8.13
CA GLY A 66 -23.66 39.24 -7.32
C GLY A 66 -22.92 40.57 -7.24
N ASP A 67 -23.27 41.39 -6.25
CA ASP A 67 -22.57 42.65 -5.97
C ASP A 67 -21.44 42.43 -4.96
N TYR A 68 -20.24 42.23 -5.48
CA TYR A 68 -19.01 42.02 -4.71
C TYR A 68 -17.94 43.03 -5.18
N PRO A 69 -17.89 44.24 -4.60
CA PRO A 69 -16.92 45.25 -5.02
C PRO A 69 -15.51 44.82 -4.65
N GLN A 70 -14.59 44.90 -5.63
CA GLN A 70 -13.18 44.61 -5.40
C GLN A 70 -12.52 45.73 -4.60
N LYS A 71 -11.79 45.38 -3.53
CA LYS A 71 -11.08 46.34 -2.67
C LYS A 71 -9.67 45.82 -2.35
N THR A 72 -8.69 46.70 -2.38
CA THR A 72 -7.31 46.39 -1.93
C THR A 72 -7.10 46.96 -0.53
N LEU A 73 -6.62 46.13 0.38
CA LEU A 73 -6.28 46.47 1.75
C LEU A 73 -4.75 46.50 1.87
N SER A 74 -4.18 47.71 1.99
CA SER A 74 -2.74 47.86 2.17
C SER A 74 -2.33 47.48 3.58
N ILE A 75 -1.22 46.77 3.74
CA ILE A 75 -0.67 46.42 5.07
C ILE A 75 -0.41 47.67 5.91
N SER A 76 -0.08 48.79 5.29
CA SER A 76 0.16 50.06 5.97
C SER A 76 -1.04 50.60 6.77
N SER A 77 -2.26 50.21 6.42
CA SER A 77 -3.48 50.62 7.13
C SER A 77 -3.98 49.60 8.16
N ALA A 78 -3.26 48.49 8.35
CA ALA A 78 -3.61 47.43 9.29
C ALA A 78 -3.05 47.69 10.69
N TYR A 79 -3.77 47.25 11.71
CA TYR A 79 -3.16 46.93 13.00
C TYR A 79 -2.38 45.62 12.87
N THR A 80 -1.17 45.55 13.40
CA THR A 80 -0.33 44.36 13.32
C THR A 80 0.26 44.01 14.68
N GLU A 81 0.37 42.71 14.96
CA GLU A 81 0.97 42.15 16.17
C GLU A 81 2.03 41.12 15.76
N ASN A 82 3.23 41.22 16.36
CA ASN A 82 4.41 40.39 16.03
C ASN A 82 4.84 40.46 14.54
N ILE A 83 4.76 41.65 13.92
CA ILE A 83 5.12 41.91 12.53
C ILE A 83 5.90 43.24 12.45
N VAL A 84 7.06 43.25 11.77
CA VAL A 84 7.87 44.47 11.55
C VAL A 84 7.89 44.84 10.07
N SER A 85 7.44 46.04 9.71
CA SER A 85 7.42 46.55 8.33
C SER A 85 8.78 47.10 7.88
N SER A 86 9.27 46.69 6.70
CA SER A 86 10.43 47.29 6.04
C SER A 86 10.04 48.25 4.91
N SER A 87 10.86 49.26 4.64
CA SER A 87 10.65 50.32 3.64
C SER A 87 10.62 49.84 2.17
N SER A 88 10.88 48.55 1.92
CA SER A 88 10.90 47.94 0.58
C SER A 88 9.75 46.95 0.32
N GLY A 89 8.79 46.84 1.25
CA GLY A 89 7.67 45.91 1.13
C GLY A 89 8.09 44.48 1.46
N ALA A 90 8.31 44.19 2.75
CA ALA A 90 8.24 42.85 3.32
C ALA A 90 8.29 42.93 4.85
N SER A 91 7.46 42.15 5.52
CA SER A 91 7.43 42.01 6.98
C SER A 91 8.44 40.98 7.49
N MET A 92 9.06 41.26 8.64
CA MET A 92 9.89 40.30 9.38
C MET A 92 9.24 39.94 10.72
N ASN A 93 9.38 38.68 11.14
CA ASN A 93 9.07 38.23 12.49
C ASN A 93 10.36 38.27 13.35
N TYR A 94 10.28 38.79 14.59
CA TYR A 94 11.40 38.82 15.53
C TYR A 94 11.50 37.53 16.36
N ASP A 95 10.37 36.89 16.71
CA ASP A 95 10.30 35.79 17.66
C ASP A 95 9.32 34.70 17.20
N ALA A 96 9.62 33.43 17.48
CA ALA A 96 8.70 32.33 17.14
C ALA A 96 7.33 32.55 17.80
N GLY A 97 6.24 32.49 17.03
CA GLY A 97 4.91 32.76 17.61
C GLY A 97 3.81 33.05 16.61
N SER A 98 2.67 33.47 17.15
CA SER A 98 1.48 33.88 16.39
C SER A 98 1.60 35.33 15.95
N CYS A 99 1.42 35.57 14.66
CA CYS A 99 1.36 36.88 14.02
C CYS A 99 -0.09 37.21 13.67
N VAL A 100 -0.50 38.48 13.82
CA VAL A 100 -1.87 38.93 13.55
C VAL A 100 -1.87 40.20 12.71
N ILE A 101 -2.76 40.26 11.72
CA ILE A 101 -3.06 41.44 10.90
C ILE A 101 -4.55 41.73 11.02
N GLU A 102 -4.92 42.95 11.38
CA GLU A 102 -6.30 43.35 11.58
C GLU A 102 -6.65 44.62 10.80
N TYR A 103 -7.74 44.55 10.04
CA TYR A 103 -8.33 45.63 9.29
C TYR A 103 -9.69 46.00 9.86
N ASN A 104 -9.88 47.28 10.17
CA ASN A 104 -11.18 47.85 10.54
C ASN A 104 -11.83 48.50 9.31
N GLY A 105 -13.12 48.21 9.08
CA GLY A 105 -13.94 48.83 8.03
C GLY A 105 -13.69 48.39 6.57
N PRO A 106 -13.64 47.09 6.22
CA PRO A 106 -13.80 46.70 4.82
C PRO A 106 -15.11 47.24 4.22
N GLY A 107 -16.21 47.14 4.98
CA GLY A 107 -17.50 47.77 4.71
C GLY A 107 -18.22 47.24 3.46
N VAL A 108 -17.88 46.01 3.05
CA VAL A 108 -18.37 45.37 1.83
C VAL A 108 -18.60 43.89 2.08
N PRO A 109 -19.48 43.22 1.31
CA PRO A 109 -19.58 41.77 1.35
C PRO A 109 -18.27 41.16 0.81
N VAL A 110 -17.79 40.09 1.44
CA VAL A 110 -16.52 39.44 1.09
C VAL A 110 -16.80 38.02 0.59
N GLY A 111 -16.72 37.85 -0.73
CA GLY A 111 -16.85 36.58 -1.42
C GLY A 111 -15.51 35.91 -1.69
N THR A 112 -14.41 36.65 -1.84
CA THR A 112 -13.06 36.06 -1.91
C THR A 112 -12.02 36.89 -1.17
N LEU A 113 -11.00 36.23 -0.65
CA LEU A 113 -9.82 36.86 -0.04
C LEU A 113 -8.56 36.36 -0.74
N THR A 114 -7.77 37.27 -1.30
CA THR A 114 -6.46 36.94 -1.87
C THR A 114 -5.35 37.40 -0.93
N LEU A 115 -4.57 36.44 -0.46
CA LEU A 115 -3.53 36.56 0.54
C LEU A 115 -2.17 36.20 -0.10
N PRO A 116 -1.41 37.18 -0.61
CA PRO A 116 -0.10 36.94 -1.20
C PRO A 116 0.96 36.76 -0.11
N PHE A 117 1.01 35.57 0.47
CA PHE A 117 1.99 35.17 1.49
C PHE A 117 3.05 34.28 0.86
N THR A 118 4.32 34.52 1.20
CA THR A 118 5.42 33.61 0.85
C THR A 118 6.35 33.45 2.04
N SER A 119 6.79 32.22 2.31
CA SER A 119 7.77 31.92 3.36
C SER A 119 9.09 31.50 2.73
N ASP A 120 10.20 31.95 3.33
CA ASP A 120 11.56 31.55 2.94
C ASP A 120 12.01 30.20 3.55
N LYS A 121 11.35 29.74 4.62
CA LYS A 121 11.66 28.46 5.29
C LYS A 121 10.60 27.38 5.10
N LYS A 122 9.31 27.76 5.12
CA LYS A 122 8.18 26.84 4.99
C LYS A 122 7.65 26.81 3.57
N SER A 123 7.08 25.68 3.17
CA SER A 123 6.49 25.49 1.84
C SER A 123 5.04 25.95 1.78
N PHE A 124 4.45 26.18 2.94
CA PHE A 124 3.15 26.78 3.05
C PHE A 124 3.05 27.61 4.33
N VAL A 125 2.15 28.57 4.32
CA VAL A 125 1.74 29.32 5.51
C VAL A 125 0.29 28.98 5.79
N HIS A 126 0.02 28.41 6.96
CA HIS A 126 -1.34 28.21 7.43
C HIS A 126 -1.90 29.53 7.95
N VAL A 127 -3.05 29.93 7.43
CA VAL A 127 -3.72 31.16 7.81
C VAL A 127 -5.12 30.88 8.32
N SER A 128 -5.48 31.49 9.45
CA SER A 128 -6.82 31.51 10.03
C SER A 128 -7.41 32.92 9.91
N ILE A 129 -8.70 33.01 9.58
CA ILE A 129 -9.41 34.26 9.32
C ILE A 129 -10.57 34.39 10.29
N ASP A 130 -10.61 35.51 10.98
CA ASP A 130 -11.70 35.93 11.86
C ASP A 130 -12.37 37.18 11.27
N ILE A 131 -13.69 37.31 11.44
CA ILE A 131 -14.43 38.47 10.92
C ILE A 131 -15.44 39.02 11.92
N LYS A 132 -15.80 40.30 11.75
CA LYS A 132 -17.07 40.86 12.19
C LYS A 132 -17.88 41.19 10.94
N ASP A 133 -19.10 40.68 10.83
CA ASP A 133 -19.97 40.93 9.67
C ASP A 133 -21.30 41.59 10.11
N ALA A 134 -22.15 41.92 9.15
CA ALA A 134 -23.43 42.58 9.42
C ALA A 134 -24.36 41.77 10.34
N THR A 135 -24.17 40.45 10.42
CA THR A 135 -24.94 39.57 11.33
C THR A 135 -24.31 39.42 12.72
N GLN A 136 -23.03 39.78 12.88
CA GLN A 136 -22.28 39.67 14.13
C GLN A 136 -21.26 40.82 14.23
N SER A 137 -21.74 42.02 14.53
CA SER A 137 -20.91 43.24 14.57
C SER A 137 -20.24 43.47 15.93
N GLY A 138 -20.75 42.89 17.02
CA GLY A 138 -20.25 43.12 18.39
C GLY A 138 -19.02 42.29 18.78
N SER A 139 -18.76 41.17 18.12
CA SER A 139 -17.64 40.26 18.44
C SER A 139 -17.14 39.52 17.20
N TYR A 140 -15.89 39.08 17.21
CA TYR A 140 -15.34 38.29 16.11
C TYR A 140 -15.99 36.91 16.05
N ARG A 141 -16.29 36.46 14.83
CA ARG A 141 -16.42 35.04 14.51
C ARG A 141 -15.02 34.50 14.24
N TYR A 142 -14.55 33.62 15.12
CA TYR A 142 -13.19 33.08 15.06
C TYR A 142 -13.10 31.87 14.13
N GLY A 143 -12.02 31.77 13.35
CA GLY A 143 -11.72 30.62 12.50
C GLY A 143 -12.76 30.35 11.41
N VAL A 144 -13.47 31.38 10.94
CA VAL A 144 -14.55 31.23 9.95
C VAL A 144 -14.06 30.87 8.55
N ALA A 145 -12.78 31.13 8.26
CA ALA A 145 -12.11 30.63 7.09
C ALA A 145 -10.65 30.32 7.42
N SER A 146 -10.07 29.37 6.70
CA SER A 146 -8.65 29.03 6.82
C SER A 146 -8.13 28.48 5.50
N ALA A 147 -6.83 28.63 5.28
CA ALA A 147 -6.17 28.08 4.09
C ALA A 147 -4.68 27.83 4.33
N ASP A 148 -4.16 26.83 3.61
CA ASP A 148 -2.73 26.62 3.45
C ASP A 148 -2.27 27.32 2.17
N ILE A 149 -1.58 28.45 2.32
CA ILE A 149 -1.02 29.21 1.20
C ILE A 149 0.32 28.58 0.85
N ILE A 150 0.40 27.95 -0.32
CA ILE A 150 1.56 27.18 -0.77
C ILE A 150 2.49 28.10 -1.55
N THR A 151 3.75 28.19 -1.14
CA THR A 151 4.78 28.96 -1.81
C THR A 151 4.92 28.53 -3.28
N GLY A 152 4.82 29.48 -4.20
CA GLY A 152 4.92 29.22 -5.63
C GLY A 152 3.61 28.73 -6.29
N ASN A 153 2.50 28.65 -5.56
CA ASN A 153 1.20 28.26 -6.11
C ASN A 153 0.18 29.40 -5.95
N GLU A 154 0.02 30.25 -6.97
CA GLU A 154 -0.89 31.41 -6.91
C GLU A 154 -2.34 31.03 -6.59
N ARG A 155 -2.80 29.85 -7.01
CA ARG A 155 -4.17 29.38 -6.71
C ARG A 155 -4.37 29.10 -5.23
N SER A 156 -3.30 28.97 -4.44
CA SER A 156 -3.38 28.85 -2.98
C SER A 156 -3.74 30.13 -2.27
N MET A 157 -3.50 31.26 -2.92
CA MET A 157 -3.58 32.57 -2.29
C MET A 157 -5.01 33.08 -2.22
N THR A 158 -5.90 32.63 -3.11
CA THR A 158 -7.30 33.08 -3.15
C THR A 158 -8.22 32.08 -2.47
N ILE A 159 -8.94 32.54 -1.46
CA ILE A 159 -9.85 31.75 -0.62
C ILE A 159 -11.29 32.17 -0.93
N PRO A 160 -12.17 31.27 -1.40
CA PRO A 160 -13.60 31.54 -1.49
C PRO A 160 -14.20 31.65 -0.09
N CYS A 161 -14.96 32.71 0.16
CA CYS A 161 -15.54 33.05 1.45
C CYS A 161 -17.07 33.10 1.34
N ASN A 162 -17.77 32.63 2.37
CA ASN A 162 -19.24 32.63 2.45
C ASN A 162 -19.70 33.41 3.68
N PHE A 163 -19.25 34.65 3.82
CA PHE A 163 -19.53 35.50 4.98
C PHE A 163 -20.93 36.13 4.91
N SER A 164 -21.49 36.54 6.05
CA SER A 164 -22.89 36.97 6.13
C SER A 164 -23.02 38.50 6.15
N GLY A 165 -23.13 39.09 4.95
CA GLY A 165 -23.28 40.53 4.75
C GLY A 165 -21.96 41.29 4.81
N ASP A 166 -22.03 42.60 5.06
CA ASP A 166 -20.87 43.48 5.02
C ASP A 166 -19.88 43.18 6.15
N VAL A 167 -18.61 42.99 5.81
CA VAL A 167 -17.55 42.76 6.79
C VAL A 167 -17.08 44.09 7.37
N SER A 168 -17.29 44.28 8.66
CA SER A 168 -16.89 45.48 9.42
C SER A 168 -15.49 45.38 10.02
N ALA A 169 -14.98 44.17 10.26
CA ALA A 169 -13.58 43.95 10.64
C ALA A 169 -13.09 42.59 10.12
N LEU A 170 -11.82 42.53 9.72
CA LEU A 170 -11.15 41.34 9.20
C LEU A 170 -9.83 41.14 9.95
N ARG A 171 -9.65 40.00 10.60
CA ARG A 171 -8.42 39.62 11.30
C ARG A 171 -7.85 38.36 10.69
N ILE A 172 -6.55 38.35 10.43
CA ILE A 172 -5.81 37.28 9.78
C ILE A 172 -4.68 36.87 10.70
N SER A 173 -4.65 35.60 11.08
CA SER A 173 -3.68 35.03 12.02
C SER A 173 -2.87 33.92 11.36
N PHE A 174 -1.57 33.90 11.58
CA PHE A 174 -0.65 32.88 11.07
C PHE A 174 0.52 32.69 12.03
N SER A 175 1.30 31.62 11.87
CA SER A 175 2.47 31.37 12.72
C SER A 175 3.76 31.36 11.92
N ALA A 176 4.81 31.92 12.51
CA ALA A 176 6.17 31.90 11.97
C ALA A 176 7.16 31.30 12.98
N ASP A 177 8.11 30.52 12.48
CA ASP A 177 9.20 29.96 13.27
C ASP A 177 10.28 31.02 13.53
N SER A 178 11.15 30.78 14.51
CA SER A 178 12.25 31.69 14.81
C SER A 178 13.13 31.91 13.57
N GLY A 179 13.30 33.19 13.19
CA GLY A 179 14.04 33.63 12.02
C GLY A 179 13.44 33.24 10.66
N GLU A 180 12.18 32.82 10.60
CA GLU A 180 11.42 32.68 9.35
C GLU A 180 10.97 34.05 8.83
N ARG A 181 11.21 34.35 7.55
CA ARG A 181 10.72 35.55 6.88
C ARG A 181 9.48 35.19 6.06
N ILE A 182 8.34 35.78 6.45
CA ILE A 182 7.10 35.72 5.69
C ILE A 182 6.88 37.06 4.99
N GLU A 183 7.01 37.05 3.67
CA GLU A 183 6.69 38.22 2.85
C GLU A 183 5.19 38.29 2.59
N LEU A 184 4.65 39.49 2.78
CA LEU A 184 3.23 39.79 2.68
C LEU A 184 3.05 40.89 1.63
N GLY A 185 2.23 40.63 0.62
CA GLY A 185 1.71 41.67 -0.27
C GLY A 185 0.36 42.22 0.20
N ASP A 186 -0.16 43.22 -0.52
CA ASP A 186 -1.47 43.78 -0.25
C ASP A 186 -2.58 42.72 -0.37
N ILE A 187 -3.54 42.77 0.56
CA ILE A 187 -4.66 41.83 0.59
C ILE A 187 -5.75 42.33 -0.36
N ILE A 188 -6.29 41.44 -1.19
CA ILE A 188 -7.31 41.81 -2.19
C ILE A 188 -8.63 41.09 -1.85
N ILE A 189 -9.65 41.87 -1.55
CA ILE A 189 -11.04 41.43 -1.36
C ILE A 189 -11.72 41.33 -2.72
N ASN A 190 -12.52 40.27 -2.92
CA ASN A 190 -13.38 40.06 -4.09
C ASN A 190 -12.60 40.03 -5.42
N LYS A 191 -11.36 39.53 -5.42
CA LYS A 191 -10.65 39.21 -6.66
C LYS A 191 -11.33 38.02 -7.35
N PRO A 192 -11.73 38.12 -8.63
CA PRO A 192 -12.34 36.99 -9.35
C PRO A 192 -11.40 35.79 -9.47
N ILE A 193 -11.94 34.59 -9.24
CA ILE A 193 -11.21 33.34 -9.45
C ILE A 193 -11.24 32.99 -10.95
N GLY A 194 -10.06 32.91 -11.56
CA GLY A 194 -9.92 32.59 -12.98
C GLY A 194 -10.23 31.12 -13.30
N ILE A 195 -10.71 30.87 -14.52
CA ILE A 195 -10.88 29.50 -15.04
C ILE A 195 -9.48 28.91 -15.29
N HIS A 196 -9.25 27.70 -14.79
CA HIS A 196 -8.01 26.96 -14.97
C HIS A 196 -8.28 25.54 -15.46
N PHE A 197 -7.81 25.24 -16.67
CA PHE A 197 -7.84 23.89 -17.24
C PHE A 197 -6.62 23.08 -16.79
N SER A 198 -6.83 21.98 -16.08
CA SER A 198 -5.78 21.03 -15.71
C SER A 198 -5.68 19.90 -16.72
N LEU A 199 -4.66 19.95 -17.59
CA LEU A 199 -4.38 18.87 -18.55
C LEU A 199 -4.14 17.53 -17.85
N ILE A 200 -3.44 17.54 -16.71
CA ILE A 200 -3.14 16.34 -15.93
C ILE A 200 -4.44 15.69 -15.44
N ARG A 201 -5.35 16.47 -14.85
CA ARG A 201 -6.63 15.97 -14.35
C ARG A 201 -7.53 15.46 -15.48
N PHE A 202 -7.61 16.22 -16.57
CA PHE A 202 -8.31 15.79 -17.78
C PHE A 202 -7.79 14.43 -18.26
N LEU A 203 -6.48 14.25 -18.36
CA LEU A 203 -5.87 12.99 -18.79
C LEU A 203 -6.15 11.84 -17.81
N ILE A 204 -6.06 12.07 -16.49
CA ILE A 204 -6.38 11.07 -15.47
C ILE A 204 -7.83 10.59 -15.62
N MET A 205 -8.79 11.52 -15.67
CA MET A 205 -10.21 11.19 -15.80
C MET A 205 -10.50 10.50 -17.15
N PHE A 206 -9.96 11.02 -18.25
CA PHE A 206 -10.19 10.48 -19.58
C PHE A 206 -9.59 9.08 -19.78
N LEU A 207 -8.34 8.88 -19.37
CA LEU A 207 -7.69 7.56 -19.40
C LEU A 207 -8.37 6.57 -18.45
N GLY A 208 -8.84 7.03 -17.29
CA GLY A 208 -9.65 6.24 -16.36
C GLY A 208 -10.95 5.74 -17.01
N CYS A 209 -11.70 6.63 -17.67
CA CYS A 209 -12.89 6.27 -18.43
C CYS A 209 -12.59 5.24 -19.52
N PHE A 210 -11.50 5.44 -20.29
CA PHE A 210 -11.08 4.49 -21.32
C PHE A 210 -10.71 3.13 -20.73
N PHE A 211 -10.01 3.09 -19.61
CA PHE A 211 -9.62 1.84 -18.95
C PHE A 211 -10.85 1.07 -18.43
N ILE A 212 -11.81 1.76 -17.81
CA ILE A 212 -13.10 1.17 -17.39
C ILE A 212 -13.86 0.61 -18.59
N TYR A 213 -13.89 1.33 -19.71
CA TYR A 213 -14.48 0.84 -20.96
C TYR A 213 -13.76 -0.39 -21.51
N ALA A 214 -12.43 -0.39 -21.49
CA ALA A 214 -11.63 -1.53 -21.94
C ALA A 214 -11.93 -2.80 -21.13
N LEU A 215 -12.09 -2.67 -19.81
CA LEU A 215 -12.43 -3.77 -18.90
C LEU A 215 -13.87 -4.30 -19.06
N SER A 216 -14.79 -3.42 -19.42
CA SER A 216 -16.23 -3.72 -19.56
C SER A 216 -16.65 -4.13 -20.98
N SER A 217 -15.85 -3.80 -21.99
CA SER A 217 -16.18 -4.03 -23.40
C SER A 217 -15.92 -5.46 -23.85
N ASP A 218 -16.93 -6.10 -24.46
CA ASP A 218 -16.81 -7.40 -25.12
C ASP A 218 -15.91 -7.36 -26.35
N LYS A 219 -15.53 -6.17 -26.85
CA LYS A 219 -14.57 -6.01 -27.96
C LYS A 219 -13.13 -6.05 -27.45
N LEU A 220 -12.90 -5.66 -26.20
CA LEU A 220 -11.58 -5.50 -25.60
C LEU A 220 -11.28 -6.61 -24.58
N LEU A 221 -11.38 -6.33 -23.28
CA LEU A 221 -10.92 -7.22 -22.20
C LEU A 221 -12.05 -8.03 -21.53
N ARG A 222 -13.33 -7.74 -21.78
CA ARG A 222 -14.44 -8.62 -21.33
C ARG A 222 -14.62 -9.82 -22.27
N ARG A 223 -13.53 -10.55 -22.53
CA ARG A 223 -13.49 -11.79 -23.31
C ARG A 223 -12.75 -12.87 -22.53
N LYS A 224 -12.97 -14.13 -22.89
CA LYS A 224 -12.21 -15.27 -22.31
C LYS A 224 -10.70 -15.00 -22.33
N TYR A 225 -10.04 -15.29 -21.22
CA TYR A 225 -8.63 -15.02 -20.98
C TYR A 225 -7.73 -15.68 -22.03
N GLU A 226 -8.03 -16.91 -22.44
CA GLU A 226 -7.30 -17.62 -23.50
C GLU A 226 -7.19 -16.82 -24.81
N LEU A 227 -8.20 -16.03 -25.17
CA LEU A 227 -8.22 -15.20 -26.39
C LEU A 227 -7.44 -13.90 -26.25
N ARG A 228 -7.20 -13.43 -25.03
CA ARG A 228 -6.53 -12.15 -24.71
C ARG A 228 -5.25 -12.34 -23.90
N LYS A 229 -4.71 -13.56 -23.86
CA LYS A 229 -3.59 -13.94 -22.99
C LYS A 229 -2.36 -13.06 -23.18
N LYS A 230 -1.96 -12.76 -24.42
CA LYS A 230 -0.82 -11.87 -24.71
C LYS A 230 -1.05 -10.45 -24.16
N SER A 231 -2.24 -9.89 -24.43
CA SER A 231 -2.61 -8.54 -23.96
C SER A 231 -2.65 -8.47 -22.44
N VAL A 232 -3.25 -9.46 -21.78
CA VAL A 232 -3.30 -9.54 -20.30
C VAL A 232 -1.88 -9.60 -19.71
N LYS A 233 -0.99 -10.43 -20.27
CA LYS A 233 0.39 -10.51 -19.79
C LYS A 233 1.15 -9.20 -19.99
N ALA A 234 0.98 -8.55 -21.15
CA ALA A 234 1.60 -7.25 -21.41
C ALA A 234 1.10 -6.17 -20.42
N ILE A 235 -0.21 -6.08 -20.20
CA ILE A 235 -0.81 -5.13 -19.24
C ILE A 235 -0.34 -5.45 -17.80
N ALA A 236 -0.32 -6.74 -17.42
CA ALA A 236 0.11 -7.15 -16.08
C ALA A 236 1.59 -6.80 -15.83
N TRP A 237 2.48 -7.03 -16.80
CA TRP A 237 3.89 -6.64 -16.68
C TRP A 237 4.09 -5.12 -16.74
N GLY A 238 3.32 -4.40 -17.55
CA GLY A 238 3.32 -2.93 -17.53
C GLY A 238 2.92 -2.39 -16.16
N PHE A 239 1.84 -2.92 -15.57
CA PHE A 239 1.42 -2.58 -14.22
C PHE A 239 2.46 -2.97 -13.17
N THR A 240 3.10 -4.14 -13.31
CA THR A 240 4.22 -4.55 -12.44
C THR A 240 5.37 -3.53 -12.50
N GLY A 241 5.71 -3.04 -13.70
CA GLY A 241 6.69 -1.97 -13.89
C GLY A 241 6.30 -0.67 -13.19
N CYS A 242 5.03 -0.25 -13.29
CA CYS A 242 4.51 0.90 -12.55
C CYS A 242 4.64 0.73 -11.03
N LEU A 243 4.37 -0.46 -10.50
CA LEU A 243 4.51 -0.74 -9.06
C LEU A 243 5.97 -0.75 -8.61
N ILE A 244 6.90 -1.19 -9.46
CA ILE A 244 8.35 -1.11 -9.19
C ILE A 244 8.78 0.36 -9.13
N ILE A 245 8.33 1.20 -10.06
CA ILE A 245 8.61 2.64 -10.04
C ILE A 245 8.01 3.29 -8.79
N LEU A 246 6.78 2.93 -8.42
CA LEU A 246 6.14 3.39 -7.18
C LEU A 246 6.95 2.96 -5.95
N SER A 247 7.42 1.70 -5.88
CA SER A 247 8.24 1.23 -4.76
C SER A 247 9.57 1.98 -4.66
N LEU A 248 10.18 2.32 -5.80
CA LEU A 248 11.40 3.12 -5.83
C LEU A 248 11.11 4.54 -5.34
N PHE A 249 10.01 5.14 -5.77
CA PHE A 249 9.54 6.43 -5.26
C PHE A 249 9.39 6.37 -3.73
N LEU A 250 8.59 5.44 -3.20
CA LEU A 250 8.38 5.26 -1.75
C LEU A 250 9.69 5.08 -0.97
N THR A 251 10.65 4.33 -1.50
CA THR A 251 11.97 4.11 -0.89
C THR A 251 12.80 5.39 -0.81
N ASN A 252 12.68 6.26 -1.81
CA ASN A 252 13.42 7.52 -1.83
C ASN A 252 12.73 8.62 -1.01
N MET A 253 11.43 8.52 -0.72
CA MET A 253 10.69 9.55 0.02
C MET A 253 11.28 9.86 1.40
N SER A 254 11.68 8.84 2.16
CA SER A 254 12.34 9.05 3.45
C SER A 254 13.77 9.59 3.30
N ARG A 255 14.43 9.31 2.16
CA ARG A 255 15.80 9.74 1.85
C ARG A 255 15.88 11.19 1.36
N TYR A 256 14.82 11.70 0.73
CA TYR A 256 14.77 13.10 0.27
C TYR A 256 14.78 14.14 1.40
N ARG A 257 14.66 13.71 2.67
CA ARG A 257 14.90 14.59 3.82
C ARG A 257 16.37 14.99 3.96
N ASP A 258 17.30 14.16 3.49
CA ASP A 258 18.71 14.49 3.42
C ASP A 258 19.04 15.09 2.02
N PRO A 259 19.32 16.40 1.92
CA PRO A 259 19.67 17.03 0.65
C PRO A 259 20.99 16.49 0.06
N ASN A 260 21.82 15.82 0.85
CA ASN A 260 23.08 15.22 0.44
C ASN A 260 22.98 13.69 0.21
N HIS A 261 21.76 13.13 0.13
CA HIS A 261 21.59 11.70 -0.13
C HIS A 261 22.24 11.30 -1.47
N SER A 262 22.95 10.18 -1.50
CA SER A 262 23.61 9.69 -2.71
C SER A 262 23.65 8.17 -2.70
N ILE A 263 23.24 7.54 -3.81
CA ILE A 263 23.28 6.08 -3.94
C ILE A 263 24.71 5.55 -3.76
N ALA A 264 25.70 6.27 -4.30
CA ALA A 264 27.11 5.88 -4.19
C ALA A 264 27.61 5.97 -2.74
N LYS A 265 27.08 6.92 -1.95
CA LYS A 265 27.39 7.05 -0.52
C LYS A 265 26.72 5.92 0.28
N ASP A 266 25.46 5.61 -0.02
CA ASP A 266 24.73 4.53 0.65
C ASP A 266 25.41 3.17 0.47
N LEU A 267 25.87 2.88 -0.75
CA LEU A 267 26.59 1.64 -1.08
C LEU A 267 28.02 1.61 -0.53
N LYS A 268 28.48 2.67 0.15
CA LYS A 268 29.75 2.71 0.87
C LYS A 268 29.55 2.94 2.37
N SER A 269 28.43 2.45 2.90
CA SER A 269 28.15 2.58 4.32
C SER A 269 29.16 1.80 5.15
N SER A 270 29.78 2.47 6.12
CA SER A 270 30.68 1.86 7.11
C SER A 270 29.95 1.38 8.36
N TYR A 271 28.63 1.55 8.42
CA TYR A 271 27.78 1.09 9.51
C TYR A 271 26.47 0.51 8.96
N GLY A 272 25.77 -0.24 9.81
CA GLY A 272 24.50 -0.87 9.51
C GLY A 272 23.66 -1.04 10.77
N ASN A 273 22.80 -2.05 10.75
CA ASN A 273 21.94 -2.43 11.87
C ASN A 273 22.17 -3.90 12.24
N GLN A 274 21.31 -4.45 13.11
CA GLN A 274 21.39 -5.85 13.54
C GLN A 274 21.59 -6.84 12.38
N ILE A 275 20.82 -6.70 11.28
CA ILE A 275 20.90 -7.63 10.15
C ILE A 275 22.04 -7.27 9.21
N SER A 276 22.20 -5.98 8.89
CA SER A 276 23.12 -5.55 7.84
C SER A 276 24.58 -5.47 8.28
N GLN A 277 24.84 -5.38 9.59
CA GLN A 277 26.17 -5.28 10.18
C GLN A 277 26.37 -6.31 11.30
N GLU A 278 25.60 -6.29 12.37
CA GLU A 278 26.03 -6.97 13.61
C GLU A 278 26.06 -8.51 13.47
N ILE A 279 25.07 -9.11 12.79
CA ILE A 279 25.11 -10.54 12.46
C ILE A 279 26.21 -10.84 11.44
N VAL A 280 26.49 -9.92 10.50
CA VAL A 280 27.59 -10.07 9.53
C VAL A 280 28.91 -10.19 10.29
N ASP A 281 29.19 -9.24 11.18
CA ASP A 281 30.41 -9.20 11.98
C ASP A 281 30.55 -10.43 12.88
N ALA A 282 29.44 -10.85 13.52
CA ALA A 282 29.42 -12.06 14.32
C ALA A 282 29.79 -13.30 13.49
N PHE A 283 29.19 -13.44 12.30
CA PHE A 283 29.44 -14.58 11.41
C PHE A 283 30.86 -14.57 10.85
N GLU A 284 31.42 -13.40 10.53
CA GLU A 284 32.82 -13.28 10.12
C GLU A 284 33.80 -13.66 11.23
N ALA A 285 33.45 -13.35 12.48
CA ALA A 285 34.19 -13.77 13.65
C ALA A 285 33.96 -15.24 14.05
N GLY A 286 33.15 -16.00 13.30
CA GLY A 286 32.83 -17.40 13.60
C GLY A 286 31.94 -17.58 14.83
N ARG A 287 31.17 -16.55 15.19
CA ARG A 287 30.28 -16.50 16.36
C ARG A 287 28.82 -16.38 15.94
N VAL A 288 27.92 -16.72 16.86
CA VAL A 288 26.47 -16.52 16.71
C VAL A 288 25.93 -15.46 17.68
N ASP A 289 26.69 -15.18 18.74
CA ASP A 289 26.46 -14.06 19.64
C ASP A 289 27.13 -12.79 19.10
N LEU A 290 26.51 -11.65 19.38
CA LEU A 290 26.93 -10.35 18.87
C LEU A 290 28.17 -9.85 19.59
N ASN A 291 28.99 -9.08 18.89
CA ASN A 291 30.22 -8.49 19.45
C ASN A 291 29.93 -7.20 20.24
N THR A 292 28.89 -7.22 21.07
CA THR A 292 28.44 -6.08 21.88
C THR A 292 28.82 -6.32 23.34
N PRO A 293 29.53 -5.38 24.01
CA PRO A 293 29.87 -5.52 25.43
C PRO A 293 28.64 -5.66 26.32
N ILE A 294 28.71 -6.55 27.31
CA ILE A 294 27.62 -6.80 28.24
C ILE A 294 27.55 -5.71 29.29
N ASN A 295 26.32 -5.19 29.49
CA ASN A 295 26.04 -4.27 30.57
C ASN A 295 25.79 -5.08 31.84
N THR A 296 26.76 -5.05 32.76
CA THR A 296 26.69 -5.81 34.02
C THR A 296 25.56 -5.35 34.93
N LYS A 297 25.17 -4.07 34.88
CA LYS A 297 24.02 -3.55 35.63
C LYS A 297 22.71 -4.09 35.09
N LEU A 298 22.58 -4.23 33.76
CA LEU A 298 21.41 -4.86 33.14
C LEU A 298 21.27 -6.31 33.59
N THR A 299 22.36 -7.09 33.57
CA THR A 299 22.33 -8.51 33.99
C THR A 299 22.17 -8.70 35.50
N ALA A 300 22.34 -7.63 36.29
CA ALA A 300 22.17 -7.66 37.74
C ALA A 300 20.72 -7.33 38.17
N LEU A 301 19.84 -6.93 37.24
CA LEU A 301 18.43 -6.74 37.52
C LEU A 301 17.75 -8.08 37.84
N ASP A 302 16.75 -8.05 38.72
CA ASP A 302 15.94 -9.21 39.04
C ASP A 302 15.22 -9.75 37.78
N ASN A 303 14.71 -8.85 36.94
CA ASN A 303 14.17 -9.18 35.64
C ASN A 303 14.67 -8.20 34.56
N PRO A 304 15.72 -8.55 33.80
CA PRO A 304 16.22 -7.69 32.73
C PRO A 304 15.24 -7.52 31.56
N TYR A 305 14.23 -8.39 31.44
CA TYR A 305 13.22 -8.33 30.38
C TYR A 305 12.05 -7.41 30.72
N ASP A 306 11.86 -7.05 31.99
CA ASP A 306 10.91 -6.02 32.39
C ASP A 306 11.43 -4.63 32.01
N TRP A 307 10.78 -3.99 31.04
CA TRP A 307 11.19 -2.66 30.59
C TRP A 307 11.15 -1.61 31.70
N SER A 308 10.25 -1.74 32.68
CA SER A 308 10.12 -0.78 33.78
C SER A 308 11.29 -0.81 34.77
N GLN A 309 12.05 -1.90 34.81
CA GLN A 309 13.24 -2.06 35.65
C GLN A 309 14.52 -1.51 35.00
N ARG A 310 14.49 -1.25 33.69
CA ARG A 310 15.63 -0.74 32.92
C ARG A 310 15.72 0.80 33.02
N THR A 311 15.94 1.29 34.24
CA THR A 311 16.03 2.74 34.55
C THR A 311 17.29 3.39 33.96
N ASP A 312 17.34 4.72 33.93
CA ASP A 312 18.52 5.45 33.43
C ASP A 312 19.83 5.09 34.18
N GLU A 313 19.73 4.57 35.41
CA GLU A 313 20.88 4.17 36.23
C GLU A 313 21.66 2.97 35.70
N ILE A 314 20.99 2.09 34.93
CA ILE A 314 21.66 0.93 34.32
C ILE A 314 22.54 1.35 33.13
N GLY A 315 22.29 2.51 32.53
CA GLY A 315 23.01 2.99 31.35
C GLY A 315 22.57 2.32 30.04
N SER A 316 23.40 2.46 29.00
CA SER A 316 23.06 2.00 27.64
C SER A 316 23.04 0.47 27.52
N TYR A 317 22.09 -0.03 26.72
CA TYR A 317 21.97 -1.41 26.29
C TYR A 317 21.35 -1.46 24.88
N PRO A 318 21.53 -2.55 24.13
CA PRO A 318 21.03 -2.64 22.76
C PRO A 318 19.52 -2.95 22.76
N TRP A 319 18.72 -2.01 22.24
CA TRP A 319 17.26 -2.13 22.13
C TRP A 319 16.85 -3.16 21.07
N ASP A 320 15.79 -3.94 21.30
CA ASP A 320 15.26 -4.95 20.36
C ASP A 320 16.26 -6.08 20.03
N HIS A 321 17.14 -6.36 20.98
CA HIS A 321 18.07 -7.49 20.94
C HIS A 321 17.65 -8.57 21.93
N LEU A 322 18.21 -9.77 21.76
CA LEU A 322 18.00 -10.87 22.70
C LEU A 322 19.12 -10.89 23.73
N LEU A 323 18.78 -11.05 25.01
CA LEU A 323 19.75 -11.29 26.09
C LEU A 323 19.56 -12.70 26.64
N PHE A 324 20.53 -13.58 26.43
CA PHE A 324 20.47 -14.96 26.92
C PHE A 324 21.84 -15.39 27.47
N GLU A 325 21.86 -15.96 28.69
CA GLU A 325 23.09 -16.42 29.38
C GLU A 325 24.26 -15.41 29.35
N GLY A 326 23.94 -14.12 29.56
CA GLY A 326 24.95 -13.06 29.58
C GLY A 326 25.58 -12.77 28.20
N LYS A 327 24.88 -13.05 27.10
CA LYS A 327 25.27 -12.73 25.74
C LYS A 327 24.13 -12.06 24.97
N TYR A 328 24.48 -11.20 24.02
CA TYR A 328 23.52 -10.61 23.10
C TYR A 328 23.41 -11.42 21.82
N TYR A 329 22.18 -11.58 21.33
CA TYR A 329 21.87 -12.20 20.04
C TYR A 329 20.88 -11.33 19.27
N SER A 330 20.83 -11.50 17.95
CA SER A 330 19.75 -10.92 17.16
C SER A 330 18.59 -11.90 17.04
N TYR A 331 17.36 -11.39 17.15
CA TYR A 331 16.13 -12.15 16.91
C TYR A 331 15.90 -12.43 15.40
N TYR A 332 16.41 -11.57 14.53
CA TYR A 332 16.06 -11.59 13.12
C TYR A 332 16.69 -12.77 12.35
N GLY A 333 16.00 -13.15 11.28
CA GLY A 333 16.39 -14.26 10.43
C GLY A 333 17.69 -14.03 9.66
N ILE A 334 18.44 -15.11 9.45
CA ILE A 334 19.78 -15.10 8.84
C ILE A 334 19.78 -15.24 7.32
N ALA A 335 18.64 -15.59 6.69
CA ALA A 335 18.56 -15.67 5.22
C ALA A 335 19.03 -14.41 4.48
N PRO A 336 18.59 -13.19 4.83
CA PRO A 336 19.10 -11.98 4.19
C PRO A 336 20.61 -11.78 4.42
N VAL A 337 21.12 -12.17 5.58
CA VAL A 337 22.56 -12.11 5.89
C VAL A 337 23.34 -12.99 4.92
N LEU A 338 22.93 -14.25 4.80
CA LEU A 338 23.61 -15.25 3.97
C LEU A 338 23.51 -14.96 2.47
N THR A 339 22.41 -14.34 2.02
CA THR A 339 22.13 -14.14 0.59
C THR A 339 22.54 -12.77 0.05
N LEU A 340 22.70 -11.77 0.92
CA LEU A 340 22.98 -10.39 0.51
C LEU A 340 24.07 -9.74 1.37
N PHE A 341 23.84 -9.56 2.67
CA PHE A 341 24.68 -8.68 3.48
C PHE A 341 26.11 -9.19 3.68
N LEU A 342 26.27 -10.46 4.09
CA LEU A 342 27.60 -11.04 4.30
C LEU A 342 28.40 -11.17 2.99
N PRO A 343 27.85 -11.70 1.88
CA PRO A 343 28.56 -11.69 0.59
C PRO A 343 28.97 -10.30 0.13
N TYR A 344 28.09 -9.30 0.30
CA TYR A 344 28.39 -7.93 -0.10
C TYR A 344 29.53 -7.33 0.73
N HIS A 345 29.51 -7.53 2.05
CA HIS A 345 30.57 -7.07 2.94
C HIS A 345 31.91 -7.69 2.58
N LYS A 346 31.97 -9.02 2.36
CA LYS A 346 33.20 -9.69 1.94
C LYS A 346 33.77 -9.22 0.60
N ILE A 347 32.91 -8.80 -0.32
CA ILE A 347 33.34 -8.34 -1.65
C ILE A 347 33.79 -6.87 -1.60
N THR A 348 33.13 -6.03 -0.81
CA THR A 348 33.27 -4.57 -0.90
C THR A 348 33.97 -3.92 0.30
N GLY A 349 33.98 -4.60 1.45
CA GLY A 349 34.36 -4.03 2.75
C GLY A 349 33.30 -3.10 3.38
N TYR A 350 32.17 -2.89 2.73
CA TYR A 350 31.09 -2.01 3.19
C TYR A 350 29.84 -2.81 3.59
N TYR A 351 28.97 -2.23 4.42
CA TYR A 351 27.69 -2.85 4.76
C TYR A 351 26.62 -2.44 3.76
N PHE A 352 25.86 -3.41 3.27
CA PHE A 352 24.81 -3.11 2.30
C PHE A 352 23.68 -2.31 2.98
N PRO A 353 23.21 -1.20 2.39
CA PRO A 353 22.20 -0.35 3.00
C PRO A 353 20.80 -1.00 3.06
N SER A 354 20.12 -0.84 4.20
CA SER A 354 18.81 -1.44 4.49
C SER A 354 17.72 -1.03 3.51
N SER A 355 17.66 0.25 3.11
CA SER A 355 16.69 0.78 2.15
C SER A 355 16.73 0.05 0.80
N TRP A 356 17.93 -0.16 0.28
CA TRP A 356 18.14 -0.85 -0.99
C TRP A 356 17.89 -2.35 -0.87
N ALA A 357 18.14 -2.96 0.30
CA ALA A 357 17.84 -4.37 0.52
C ALA A 357 16.34 -4.62 0.52
N VAL A 358 15.58 -3.79 1.24
CA VAL A 358 14.12 -3.84 1.27
C VAL A 358 13.54 -3.61 -0.12
N TRP A 359 14.05 -2.60 -0.84
CA TRP A 359 13.65 -2.35 -2.22
C TRP A 359 13.92 -3.57 -3.13
N LEU A 360 15.12 -4.14 -3.08
CA LEU A 360 15.51 -5.29 -3.90
C LEU A 360 14.63 -6.52 -3.64
N TYR A 361 14.49 -6.92 -2.37
CA TYR A 361 13.63 -8.05 -2.02
C TYR A 361 12.16 -7.78 -2.36
N GLY A 362 11.67 -6.58 -2.10
CA GLY A 362 10.31 -6.19 -2.44
C GLY A 362 10.03 -6.25 -3.95
N VAL A 363 10.97 -5.78 -4.79
CA VAL A 363 10.88 -5.87 -6.25
C VAL A 363 10.85 -7.33 -6.71
N PHE A 364 11.73 -8.18 -6.18
CA PHE A 364 11.67 -9.60 -6.49
C PHE A 364 10.35 -10.24 -6.05
N GLY A 365 9.85 -9.88 -4.87
CA GLY A 365 8.54 -10.32 -4.40
C GLY A 365 7.41 -9.91 -5.36
N ILE A 366 7.38 -8.64 -5.80
CA ILE A 366 6.40 -8.13 -6.78
C ILE A 366 6.48 -8.91 -8.10
N ILE A 367 7.67 -9.16 -8.62
CA ILE A 367 7.90 -9.93 -9.87
C ILE A 367 7.41 -11.36 -9.70
N PHE A 368 7.78 -12.04 -8.62
CA PHE A 368 7.36 -13.41 -8.37
C PHE A 368 5.86 -13.51 -8.07
N LEU A 369 5.23 -12.48 -7.49
CA LEU A 369 3.78 -12.45 -7.29
C LEU A 369 3.05 -12.36 -8.63
N THR A 370 3.57 -11.57 -9.57
CA THR A 370 3.11 -11.56 -10.98
C THR A 370 3.26 -12.92 -11.64
N LEU A 371 4.44 -13.55 -11.51
CA LEU A 371 4.69 -14.88 -12.07
C LEU A 371 3.76 -15.94 -11.47
N MET A 372 3.58 -15.93 -10.15
CA MET A 372 2.71 -16.84 -9.40
C MET A 372 1.26 -16.69 -9.87
N TYR A 373 0.71 -15.48 -9.84
CA TYR A 373 -0.68 -15.21 -10.21
C TYR A 373 -0.95 -15.58 -11.68
N LEU A 374 -0.09 -15.16 -12.62
CA LEU A 374 -0.27 -15.47 -14.03
C LEU A 374 -0.09 -16.97 -14.32
N SER A 375 0.85 -17.65 -13.65
CA SER A 375 1.01 -19.11 -13.76
C SER A 375 -0.23 -19.84 -13.23
N PHE A 376 -0.85 -19.31 -12.18
CA PHE A 376 -2.06 -19.88 -11.59
C PHE A 376 -3.28 -19.67 -12.50
N ALA A 377 -3.48 -18.46 -13.01
CA ALA A 377 -4.54 -18.13 -13.97
C ALA A 377 -4.42 -18.95 -15.27
N ASP A 378 -3.21 -19.08 -15.81
CA ASP A 378 -2.91 -19.90 -17.00
C ASP A 378 -3.25 -21.38 -16.82
N LYS A 379 -3.14 -21.87 -15.58
CA LYS A 379 -3.34 -23.28 -15.25
C LYS A 379 -4.80 -23.62 -15.00
N PHE A 380 -5.55 -22.73 -14.33
CA PHE A 380 -6.87 -23.08 -13.81
C PHE A 380 -8.03 -22.25 -14.36
N PHE A 381 -7.77 -21.05 -14.91
CA PHE A 381 -8.82 -20.05 -15.16
C PHE A 381 -8.76 -19.43 -16.57
N THR A 382 -8.33 -20.19 -17.58
CA THR A 382 -8.22 -19.73 -18.99
C THR A 382 -9.55 -19.32 -19.63
N LYS A 383 -10.68 -19.86 -19.12
CA LYS A 383 -12.03 -19.60 -19.63
C LYS A 383 -12.72 -18.41 -18.95
N ILE A 384 -12.13 -17.85 -17.89
CA ILE A 384 -12.65 -16.66 -17.20
C ILE A 384 -12.40 -15.42 -18.06
N ASN A 385 -13.17 -14.36 -17.90
CA ASN A 385 -12.91 -13.09 -18.58
C ASN A 385 -11.53 -12.50 -18.24
N ALA A 386 -10.81 -12.03 -19.25
CA ALA A 386 -9.50 -11.39 -19.14
C ALA A 386 -9.52 -10.17 -18.22
N SER A 387 -10.61 -9.39 -18.22
CA SER A 387 -10.79 -8.27 -17.29
C SER A 387 -10.83 -8.72 -15.83
N LEU A 388 -11.48 -9.84 -15.51
CA LEU A 388 -11.49 -10.38 -14.14
C LEU A 388 -10.09 -10.83 -13.70
N VAL A 389 -9.34 -11.48 -14.60
CA VAL A 389 -7.96 -11.90 -14.33
C VAL A 389 -7.08 -10.68 -14.06
N LEU A 390 -7.18 -9.62 -14.87
CA LEU A 390 -6.41 -8.38 -14.70
C LEU A 390 -6.77 -7.61 -13.43
N ILE A 391 -8.06 -7.48 -13.12
CA ILE A 391 -8.50 -6.78 -11.91
C ILE A 391 -8.08 -7.57 -10.67
N GLY A 392 -8.28 -8.90 -10.66
CA GLY A 392 -7.81 -9.75 -9.57
C GLY A 392 -6.30 -9.67 -9.36
N PHE A 393 -5.53 -9.60 -10.47
CA PHE A 393 -4.08 -9.39 -10.43
C PHE A 393 -3.73 -8.06 -9.77
N ALA A 394 -4.39 -6.97 -10.20
CA ALA A 394 -4.14 -5.64 -9.65
C ALA A 394 -4.45 -5.58 -8.15
N ILE A 395 -5.59 -6.13 -7.71
CA ILE A 395 -5.99 -6.19 -6.29
C ILE A 395 -4.96 -6.98 -5.47
N VAL A 396 -4.52 -8.15 -5.94
CA VAL A 396 -3.52 -8.98 -5.25
C VAL A 396 -2.20 -8.22 -5.08
N GLN A 397 -1.73 -7.54 -6.13
CA GLN A 397 -0.48 -6.78 -6.05
C GLN A 397 -0.59 -5.59 -5.09
N MET A 398 -1.59 -4.72 -5.28
CA MET A 398 -1.76 -3.49 -4.49
C MET A 398 -1.98 -3.80 -3.01
N SER A 399 -2.81 -4.80 -2.71
CA SER A 399 -3.18 -5.18 -1.34
C SER A 399 -2.24 -6.24 -0.72
N SER A 400 -1.09 -6.52 -1.33
CA SER A 400 -0.14 -7.53 -0.82
C SER A 400 0.52 -7.13 0.49
N GLY A 401 0.54 -5.85 0.85
CA GLY A 401 1.18 -5.34 2.08
C GLY A 401 2.67 -5.03 1.93
N ILE A 402 3.32 -5.39 0.82
CA ILE A 402 4.75 -5.10 0.62
C ILE A 402 5.07 -3.60 0.64
N PHE A 403 4.15 -2.76 0.16
CA PHE A 403 4.37 -1.32 0.01
C PHE A 403 4.64 -0.58 1.32
N PHE A 404 4.19 -1.10 2.46
CA PHE A 404 4.45 -0.51 3.78
C PHE A 404 5.91 -0.67 4.23
N ASN A 405 6.67 -1.56 3.61
CA ASN A 405 8.06 -1.83 3.97
C ASN A 405 9.04 -0.82 3.35
N TYR A 406 8.68 -0.19 2.23
CA TYR A 406 9.62 0.69 1.51
C TYR A 406 9.91 2.01 2.24
N TYR A 407 9.02 2.45 3.13
CA TYR A 407 9.10 3.79 3.70
C TYR A 407 10.10 3.89 4.87
N TYR A 408 9.96 3.02 5.88
CA TYR A 408 10.81 2.98 7.08
C TYR A 408 11.76 1.79 7.03
N ALA A 409 12.59 1.68 6.00
CA ALA A 409 13.39 0.48 5.79
C ALA A 409 14.43 0.23 6.91
N ASN A 410 14.09 -0.62 7.87
CA ASN A 410 14.96 -1.08 8.94
C ASN A 410 15.03 -2.62 8.97
N PHE A 411 15.63 -3.20 10.02
CA PHE A 411 15.76 -4.65 10.19
C PHE A 411 14.41 -5.38 10.21
N TYR A 412 13.32 -4.76 10.68
CA TYR A 412 11.98 -5.33 10.54
C TYR A 412 11.66 -5.51 9.06
N GLU A 413 11.67 -4.43 8.29
CA GLU A 413 11.29 -4.38 6.88
C GLU A 413 12.18 -5.28 6.03
N ILE A 414 13.47 -5.44 6.37
CA ILE A 414 14.37 -6.41 5.72
C ILE A 414 13.84 -7.83 5.91
N ALA A 415 13.55 -8.24 7.15
CA ALA A 415 13.04 -9.57 7.44
C ALA A 415 11.69 -9.82 6.74
N GLN A 416 10.83 -8.81 6.70
CA GLN A 416 9.51 -8.88 6.07
C GLN A 416 9.58 -8.95 4.54
N ALA A 417 10.30 -8.05 3.89
CA ALA A 417 10.41 -8.01 2.44
C ALA A 417 11.12 -9.25 1.89
N SER A 418 12.18 -9.71 2.56
CA SER A 418 12.87 -10.95 2.19
C SER A 418 11.96 -12.18 2.40
N GLY A 419 11.25 -12.27 3.54
CA GLY A 419 10.28 -13.32 3.81
C GLY A 419 9.15 -13.37 2.77
N PHE A 420 8.60 -12.21 2.40
CA PHE A 420 7.59 -12.07 1.35
C PHE A 420 8.11 -12.60 0.00
N PHE A 421 9.30 -12.17 -0.43
CA PHE A 421 9.91 -12.65 -1.67
C PHE A 421 10.06 -14.17 -1.68
N TRP A 422 10.70 -14.74 -0.66
CA TRP A 422 10.97 -16.18 -0.60
C TRP A 422 9.68 -17.00 -0.52
N THR A 423 8.66 -16.52 0.20
CA THR A 423 7.35 -17.18 0.28
C THR A 423 6.65 -17.21 -1.07
N VAL A 424 6.58 -16.05 -1.75
CA VAL A 424 5.92 -15.94 -3.06
C VAL A 424 6.69 -16.69 -4.14
N ALA A 425 8.02 -16.66 -4.13
CA ALA A 425 8.85 -17.47 -5.02
C ALA A 425 8.61 -18.98 -4.80
N GLY A 426 8.54 -19.40 -3.53
CA GLY A 426 8.15 -20.74 -3.13
C GLY A 426 6.80 -21.15 -3.69
N ALA A 427 5.79 -20.29 -3.57
CA ALA A 427 4.45 -20.51 -4.11
C ALA A 427 4.43 -20.58 -5.65
N TYR A 428 5.15 -19.69 -6.34
CA TYR A 428 5.30 -19.74 -7.80
C TYR A 428 5.87 -21.08 -8.27
N PHE A 429 6.98 -21.52 -7.67
CA PHE A 429 7.60 -22.79 -8.02
C PHE A 429 6.73 -23.99 -7.65
N MET A 430 5.99 -23.93 -6.54
CA MET A 430 5.04 -24.98 -6.14
C MET A 430 3.95 -25.14 -7.20
N VAL A 431 3.26 -24.05 -7.57
CA VAL A 431 2.20 -24.08 -8.58
C VAL A 431 2.75 -24.51 -9.94
N SER A 432 3.89 -23.95 -10.36
CA SER A 432 4.48 -24.19 -11.67
C SER A 432 5.21 -25.54 -11.78
N SER A 433 5.43 -26.26 -10.66
CA SER A 433 5.94 -27.63 -10.63
C SER A 433 4.94 -28.66 -11.14
N ASN A 434 3.65 -28.31 -11.24
CA ASN A 434 2.55 -29.22 -11.58
C ASN A 434 2.30 -30.37 -10.59
N VAL A 435 2.70 -30.25 -9.31
CA VAL A 435 2.18 -31.14 -8.26
C VAL A 435 0.65 -31.07 -8.17
N ILE A 436 0.07 -29.94 -8.56
CA ILE A 436 -1.36 -29.75 -8.83
C ILE A 436 -1.62 -29.33 -10.29
N GLY A 437 -2.83 -29.65 -10.80
CA GLY A 437 -3.23 -29.48 -12.20
C GLY A 437 -2.81 -30.64 -13.11
N ASP A 438 -2.90 -30.48 -14.43
CA ASP A 438 -2.82 -31.60 -15.39
C ASP A 438 -1.42 -31.85 -15.99
N GLY A 439 -0.45 -30.95 -15.80
CA GLY A 439 0.90 -31.06 -16.39
C GLY A 439 1.82 -32.09 -15.72
N LYS A 440 2.92 -32.50 -16.37
CA LYS A 440 3.93 -33.39 -15.75
C LYS A 440 4.64 -32.70 -14.58
N ILE A 441 4.89 -33.44 -13.50
CA ILE A 441 5.57 -32.91 -12.31
C ILE A 441 7.03 -32.59 -12.64
N SER A 442 7.43 -31.34 -12.39
CA SER A 442 8.82 -30.88 -12.46
C SER A 442 9.46 -30.95 -11.08
N LYS A 443 10.37 -31.91 -10.90
CA LYS A 443 11.08 -32.13 -9.63
C LYS A 443 12.02 -30.99 -9.29
N ILE A 444 12.67 -30.38 -10.30
CA ILE A 444 13.55 -29.22 -10.11
C ILE A 444 12.74 -28.04 -9.56
N ARG A 445 11.55 -27.75 -10.11
CA ARG A 445 10.69 -26.69 -9.58
C ARG A 445 10.18 -27.01 -8.18
N LEU A 446 9.94 -28.28 -7.87
CA LEU A 446 9.56 -28.68 -6.52
C LEU A 446 10.72 -28.48 -5.51
N ALA A 447 11.95 -28.79 -5.90
CA ALA A 447 13.15 -28.48 -5.11
C ALA A 447 13.31 -26.97 -4.91
N LEU A 448 13.24 -26.16 -5.98
CA LEU A 448 13.28 -24.71 -5.87
C LEU A 448 12.18 -24.16 -4.95
N SER A 449 10.97 -24.72 -5.03
CA SER A 449 9.86 -24.32 -4.18
C SER A 449 10.16 -24.52 -2.69
N THR A 450 10.61 -25.72 -2.33
CA THR A 450 10.89 -26.06 -0.93
C THR A 450 12.17 -25.40 -0.41
N SER A 451 13.16 -25.16 -1.28
CA SER A 451 14.30 -24.28 -0.98
C SER A 451 13.83 -22.86 -0.62
N CYS A 452 13.02 -22.23 -1.47
CA CYS A 452 12.51 -20.88 -1.23
C CYS A 452 11.65 -20.80 0.05
N LEU A 453 10.75 -21.77 0.28
CA LEU A 453 9.94 -21.78 1.50
C LEU A 453 10.79 -21.97 2.76
N SER A 454 11.85 -22.78 2.71
CA SER A 454 12.80 -22.90 3.84
C SER A 454 13.55 -21.59 4.09
N MET A 455 13.96 -20.90 3.02
CA MET A 455 14.59 -19.57 3.13
C MET A 455 13.63 -18.54 3.74
N ALA A 456 12.33 -18.62 3.46
CA ALA A 456 11.33 -17.78 4.11
C ALA A 456 11.30 -17.99 5.64
N VAL A 457 11.43 -19.23 6.13
CA VAL A 457 11.55 -19.50 7.58
C VAL A 457 12.82 -18.88 8.16
N LEU A 458 13.93 -19.00 7.44
CA LEU A 458 15.19 -18.35 7.80
C LEU A 458 15.14 -16.82 7.73
N CYS A 459 14.12 -16.21 7.11
CA CYS A 459 13.84 -14.78 7.22
C CYS A 459 12.98 -14.49 8.45
N ARG A 460 11.91 -15.26 8.65
CA ARG A 460 10.92 -15.09 9.71
C ARG A 460 10.32 -16.44 10.14
N PRO A 461 10.38 -16.81 11.43
CA PRO A 461 9.85 -18.08 11.93
C PRO A 461 8.34 -18.26 11.68
N THR A 462 7.57 -17.17 11.70
CA THR A 462 6.11 -17.19 11.46
C THR A 462 5.72 -17.78 10.10
N LEU A 463 6.61 -17.71 9.10
CA LEU A 463 6.37 -18.24 7.75
C LEU A 463 6.49 -19.77 7.66
N ALA A 464 6.89 -20.45 8.75
CA ALA A 464 6.95 -21.91 8.82
C ALA A 464 5.58 -22.56 8.58
N VAL A 465 4.47 -21.87 8.88
CA VAL A 465 3.11 -22.33 8.59
C VAL A 465 2.92 -22.67 7.11
N TYR A 466 3.57 -21.94 6.20
CA TYR A 466 3.51 -22.21 4.76
C TYR A 466 4.34 -23.42 4.33
N CYS A 467 5.42 -23.74 5.06
CA CYS A 467 6.14 -25.01 4.86
C CYS A 467 5.26 -26.21 5.25
N VAL A 468 4.52 -26.10 6.36
CA VAL A 468 3.56 -27.13 6.78
C VAL A 468 2.45 -27.28 5.74
N ALA A 469 1.89 -26.17 5.25
CA ALA A 469 0.89 -26.22 4.18
C ALA A 469 1.45 -26.83 2.88
N ALA A 470 2.72 -26.58 2.55
CA ALA A 470 3.39 -27.16 1.38
C ALA A 470 3.48 -28.68 1.43
N LEU A 471 3.54 -29.31 2.62
CA LEU A 471 3.48 -30.77 2.76
C LEU A 471 2.19 -31.35 2.15
N LEU A 472 1.07 -30.62 2.22
CA LEU A 472 -0.18 -31.03 1.58
C LEU A 472 -0.10 -30.98 0.05
N PHE A 473 0.66 -30.03 -0.52
CA PHE A 473 0.92 -29.98 -1.97
C PHE A 473 1.87 -31.09 -2.41
N ILE A 474 2.87 -31.42 -1.59
CA ILE A 474 3.75 -32.58 -1.81
C ILE A 474 2.93 -33.87 -1.77
N TYR A 475 2.03 -34.01 -0.80
CA TYR A 475 1.11 -35.14 -0.76
C TYR A 475 0.20 -35.20 -2.01
N ALA A 476 -0.31 -34.05 -2.47
CA ALA A 476 -1.10 -33.96 -3.70
C ALA A 476 -0.30 -34.44 -4.93
N GLY A 477 0.96 -34.03 -5.04
CA GLY A 477 1.86 -34.47 -6.11
C GLY A 477 2.20 -35.97 -6.02
N PHE A 478 2.42 -36.50 -4.82
CA PHE A 478 2.61 -37.93 -4.58
C PHE A 478 1.39 -38.74 -5.03
N ARG A 479 0.18 -38.32 -4.64
CA ARG A 479 -1.07 -38.99 -5.04
C ARG A 479 -1.22 -39.02 -6.57
N LYS A 480 -0.85 -37.94 -7.24
CA LYS A 480 -0.81 -37.85 -8.69
C LYS A 480 0.22 -38.79 -9.31
N LEU A 481 1.41 -38.94 -8.73
CA LEU A 481 2.44 -39.89 -9.17
C LEU A 481 2.05 -41.35 -8.96
N ARG A 482 1.31 -41.66 -7.88
CA ARG A 482 0.84 -43.02 -7.57
C ARG A 482 -0.20 -43.54 -8.58
N GLY A 483 -0.78 -42.66 -9.39
CA GLY A 483 -1.82 -43.03 -10.35
C GLY A 483 -3.14 -43.42 -9.68
N GLU A 484 -3.37 -43.04 -8.41
CA GLU A 484 -4.71 -43.13 -7.81
C GLU A 484 -5.68 -42.36 -8.71
N LYS A 485 -6.67 -43.08 -9.26
CA LYS A 485 -7.61 -42.62 -10.30
C LYS A 485 -8.20 -41.24 -10.00
N GLY A 486 -7.47 -40.23 -10.42
CA GLY A 486 -7.86 -38.86 -10.63
C GLY A 486 -7.19 -38.40 -11.90
N SER A 487 -7.80 -38.76 -13.05
CA SER A 487 -7.67 -38.01 -14.30
C SER A 487 -6.43 -38.24 -15.18
N ALA A 488 -6.42 -39.35 -15.93
CA ALA A 488 -5.98 -39.33 -17.33
C ALA A 488 -7.19 -39.71 -18.20
N PRO A 489 -7.45 -39.04 -19.35
CA PRO A 489 -8.45 -39.54 -20.28
C PRO A 489 -8.00 -40.92 -20.78
N LYS A 490 -8.94 -41.87 -20.85
CA LYS A 490 -8.74 -43.17 -21.51
C LYS A 490 -8.23 -42.90 -22.92
N LYS A 491 -6.92 -42.95 -23.16
CA LYS A 491 -6.39 -43.19 -24.50
C LYS A 491 -6.53 -44.68 -24.78
N ALA A 492 -6.92 -44.97 -26.01
CA ALA A 492 -7.25 -46.27 -26.53
C ALA A 492 -6.19 -47.33 -26.21
N ALA A 493 -6.67 -48.57 -26.09
CA ALA A 493 -5.95 -49.78 -25.76
C ALA A 493 -4.53 -49.81 -26.34
N LYS A 494 -3.55 -49.75 -25.44
CA LYS A 494 -2.18 -50.22 -25.70
C LYS A 494 -1.94 -51.42 -24.79
N ASP A 495 -1.27 -52.43 -25.33
CA ASP A 495 -1.25 -53.80 -24.84
C ASP A 495 -0.91 -53.95 -23.35
N LYS A 496 -1.76 -54.72 -22.65
CA LYS A 496 -1.75 -54.96 -21.20
C LYS A 496 -0.48 -55.61 -20.63
N LYS A 497 0.53 -55.94 -21.45
CA LYS A 497 1.76 -56.62 -21.01
C LYS A 497 2.90 -55.66 -20.63
N ASP A 498 3.02 -54.49 -21.24
CA ASP A 498 4.09 -53.52 -20.90
C ASP A 498 3.73 -52.61 -19.71
N GLU A 499 2.43 -52.37 -19.49
CA GLU A 499 1.94 -51.53 -18.41
C GLU A 499 2.21 -52.11 -17.01
N LYS A 500 2.42 -53.43 -16.89
CA LYS A 500 2.77 -54.10 -15.64
C LYS A 500 4.27 -53.98 -15.29
N LYS A 501 5.16 -53.82 -16.27
CA LYS A 501 6.61 -53.66 -16.02
C LYS A 501 6.98 -52.23 -15.59
N GLU A 502 6.27 -51.21 -16.07
CA GLU A 502 6.51 -49.81 -15.67
C GLU A 502 5.90 -49.47 -14.29
N LYS A 503 4.78 -50.13 -13.92
CA LYS A 503 4.15 -50.00 -12.58
C LYS A 503 4.94 -50.65 -11.43
N ALA A 504 5.87 -51.55 -11.73
CA ALA A 504 6.61 -52.34 -10.73
C ALA A 504 7.92 -51.68 -10.25
N SER A 505 8.30 -50.53 -10.79
CA SER A 505 9.58 -49.90 -10.49
C SER A 505 9.34 -48.59 -9.75
N GLY A 506 9.40 -48.60 -8.42
CA GLY A 506 9.33 -47.43 -7.52
C GLY A 506 10.39 -46.32 -7.77
N LYS A 507 11.10 -46.34 -8.90
CA LYS A 507 12.15 -45.42 -9.35
C LYS A 507 11.67 -43.96 -9.50
N GLY A 508 10.37 -43.69 -9.60
CA GLY A 508 9.83 -42.32 -9.70
C GLY A 508 9.65 -41.61 -8.36
N TYR A 509 9.48 -42.36 -7.26
CA TYR A 509 9.12 -41.82 -5.94
C TYR A 509 10.33 -41.28 -5.19
N VAL A 510 11.45 -41.99 -5.23
CA VAL A 510 12.69 -41.57 -4.54
C VAL A 510 13.16 -40.20 -5.04
N PRO A 511 13.32 -39.95 -6.36
CA PRO A 511 13.69 -38.61 -6.84
C PRO A 511 12.64 -37.54 -6.55
N TYR A 512 11.36 -37.92 -6.42
CA TYR A 512 10.31 -36.97 -6.05
C TYR A 512 10.45 -36.50 -4.61
N PHE A 513 10.53 -37.43 -3.66
CA PHE A 513 10.68 -37.10 -2.24
C PHE A 513 12.04 -36.47 -1.93
N LEU A 514 13.12 -36.89 -2.60
CA LEU A 514 14.40 -36.21 -2.51
C LEU A 514 14.27 -34.74 -2.91
N CYS A 515 13.71 -34.44 -4.09
CA CYS A 515 13.52 -33.05 -4.48
C CYS A 515 12.50 -32.29 -3.62
N ALA A 516 11.54 -32.97 -3.00
CA ALA A 516 10.48 -32.33 -2.21
C ALA A 516 10.87 -32.07 -0.76
N ILE A 517 11.68 -32.93 -0.15
CA ILE A 517 11.94 -32.91 1.30
C ILE A 517 13.39 -32.57 1.61
N LEU A 518 14.35 -32.94 0.74
CA LEU A 518 15.76 -32.68 1.02
C LEU A 518 16.06 -31.19 1.25
N PRO A 519 15.49 -30.22 0.50
CA PRO A 519 15.71 -28.81 0.79
C PRO A 519 15.20 -28.38 2.18
N PHE A 520 14.03 -28.86 2.60
CA PHE A 520 13.51 -28.61 3.95
C PHE A 520 14.44 -29.17 5.02
N VAL A 521 14.96 -30.37 4.82
CA VAL A 521 15.89 -30.99 5.78
C VAL A 521 17.21 -30.23 5.83
N LEU A 522 17.83 -29.93 4.69
CA LEU A 522 19.14 -29.26 4.64
C LEU A 522 19.08 -27.84 5.22
N ILE A 523 18.13 -27.03 4.76
CA ILE A 523 18.02 -25.63 5.18
C ILE A 523 17.40 -25.54 6.58
N GLY A 524 16.41 -26.38 6.89
CA GLY A 524 15.84 -26.46 8.23
C GLY A 524 16.85 -26.91 9.28
N SER A 525 17.78 -27.80 8.93
CA SER A 525 18.86 -28.20 9.84
C SER A 525 19.79 -27.04 10.19
N ILE A 526 19.99 -26.07 9.28
CA ILE A 526 20.75 -24.84 9.57
C ILE A 526 20.02 -24.03 10.65
N GLN A 527 18.70 -23.84 10.54
CA GLN A 527 17.91 -23.13 11.56
C GLN A 527 17.96 -23.85 12.91
N VAL A 528 17.76 -25.17 12.90
CA VAL A 528 17.77 -26.02 14.09
C VAL A 528 19.12 -25.95 14.80
N TRP A 529 20.21 -26.06 14.05
CA TRP A 529 21.56 -25.91 14.57
C TRP A 529 21.80 -24.50 15.11
N TYR A 530 21.41 -23.47 14.37
CA TYR A 530 21.57 -22.07 14.78
C TYR A 530 20.83 -21.75 16.08
N ASN A 531 19.62 -22.30 16.28
CA ASN A 531 18.88 -22.17 17.53
C ASN A 531 19.55 -22.93 18.67
N TRP A 532 20.00 -24.17 18.42
CA TRP A 532 20.70 -24.96 19.43
C TRP A 532 21.99 -24.30 19.93
N VAL A 533 22.80 -23.70 19.04
CA VAL A 533 24.02 -23.00 19.47
C VAL A 533 23.72 -21.70 20.23
N ARG A 534 22.60 -21.02 19.93
CA ARG A 534 22.22 -19.78 20.64
C ARG A 534 21.56 -20.02 21.99
N PHE A 535 20.67 -21.01 22.09
CA PHE A 535 19.76 -21.17 23.22
C PHE A 535 19.79 -22.57 23.85
N GLY A 536 20.62 -23.49 23.36
CA GLY A 536 20.64 -24.89 23.80
C GLY A 536 19.41 -25.70 23.37
N ASN A 537 18.41 -25.08 22.72
CA ASN A 537 17.16 -25.70 22.31
C ASN A 537 16.91 -25.53 20.80
N PRO A 538 16.74 -26.62 20.02
CA PRO A 538 16.53 -26.55 18.58
C PRO A 538 15.23 -25.85 18.15
N LEU A 539 14.22 -25.81 19.03
CA LEU A 539 12.90 -25.24 18.74
C LEU A 539 12.70 -23.84 19.33
N ASP A 540 13.70 -23.31 20.02
CA ASP A 540 13.65 -21.96 20.60
C ASP A 540 14.12 -20.93 19.57
N PHE A 541 13.26 -19.97 19.27
CA PHE A 541 13.56 -18.85 18.36
C PHE A 541 13.95 -17.57 19.08
N GLY A 542 13.93 -17.58 20.42
CA GLY A 542 14.49 -16.55 21.28
C GLY A 542 13.58 -15.35 21.56
N ILE A 543 12.34 -15.33 21.08
CA ILE A 543 11.42 -14.18 21.28
C ILE A 543 11.24 -13.84 22.78
N GLN A 544 11.28 -14.86 23.64
CA GLN A 544 11.16 -14.71 25.10
C GLN A 544 12.29 -13.87 25.71
N TYR A 545 13.46 -13.83 25.07
CA TYR A 545 14.64 -13.15 25.58
C TYR A 545 14.78 -11.70 25.08
N SER A 546 13.73 -11.14 24.46
CA SER A 546 13.82 -9.87 23.76
C SER A 546 13.79 -8.68 24.72
N LEU A 547 14.77 -7.78 24.61
CA LEU A 547 14.86 -6.52 25.34
C LEU A 547 14.02 -5.44 24.66
N THR A 548 12.70 -5.59 24.76
CA THR A 548 11.72 -4.69 24.11
C THR A 548 10.82 -4.03 25.15
N ILE A 549 9.66 -3.52 24.71
CA ILE A 549 8.65 -2.89 25.57
C ILE A 549 7.96 -3.92 26.48
N ASN A 550 7.70 -5.14 25.97
CA ASN A 550 7.01 -6.19 26.71
C ASN A 550 8.00 -7.23 27.23
N ASP A 551 7.74 -7.70 28.45
CA ASP A 551 8.31 -8.93 28.97
C ASP A 551 7.54 -10.13 28.41
N PHE A 552 8.15 -10.82 27.45
CA PHE A 552 7.56 -11.99 26.79
C PHE A 552 7.64 -13.27 27.64
N ILE A 553 8.44 -13.30 28.70
CA ILE A 553 8.50 -14.44 29.63
C ILE A 553 7.23 -14.50 30.47
N ASN A 554 6.77 -13.34 30.93
CA ASN A 554 5.60 -13.21 31.81
C ASN A 554 4.31 -12.80 31.07
N ALA A 555 4.35 -12.68 29.75
CA ALA A 555 3.19 -12.33 28.94
C ALA A 555 2.07 -13.39 29.04
N GLN A 556 0.83 -12.91 29.23
CA GLN A 556 -0.35 -13.78 29.34
C GLN A 556 -1.22 -13.69 28.09
N TYR A 557 -1.67 -14.84 27.61
CA TYR A 557 -2.58 -14.91 26.47
C TYR A 557 -3.96 -14.35 26.83
N HIS A 558 -4.43 -13.41 26.01
CA HIS A 558 -5.79 -12.90 26.07
C HIS A 558 -6.45 -13.00 24.69
N THR A 559 -7.54 -13.76 24.60
CA THR A 559 -8.34 -13.90 23.37
C THR A 559 -8.75 -12.54 22.79
N HIS A 560 -9.03 -11.55 23.65
CA HIS A 560 -9.40 -10.20 23.22
C HIS A 560 -8.31 -9.58 22.32
N PHE A 561 -7.03 -9.67 22.70
CA PHE A 561 -5.92 -9.09 21.92
C PHE A 561 -5.76 -9.75 20.54
N ALA A 562 -5.98 -11.07 20.46
CA ALA A 562 -5.99 -11.74 19.16
C ALA A 562 -7.16 -11.26 18.27
N LEU A 563 -8.35 -11.07 18.86
CA LEU A 563 -9.52 -10.54 18.15
C LEU A 563 -9.33 -9.09 17.69
N LEU A 564 -8.59 -8.26 18.44
CA LEU A 564 -8.20 -6.91 18.00
C LEU A 564 -7.42 -6.99 16.69
N GLY A 565 -6.46 -7.92 16.58
CA GLY A 565 -5.72 -8.18 15.35
C GLY A 565 -6.61 -8.53 14.17
N ILE A 566 -7.58 -9.43 14.38
CA ILE A 566 -8.55 -9.80 13.34
C ILE A 566 -9.37 -8.58 12.90
N TYR A 567 -9.86 -7.78 13.85
CA TYR A 567 -10.59 -6.56 13.50
C TYR A 567 -9.72 -5.61 12.68
N SER A 568 -8.51 -5.29 13.17
CA SER A 568 -7.61 -4.32 12.53
C SER A 568 -7.20 -4.75 11.13
N TYR A 569 -6.86 -6.02 10.91
CA TYR A 569 -6.41 -6.50 9.59
C TYR A 569 -7.53 -6.84 8.63
N ILE A 570 -8.71 -7.26 9.10
CA ILE A 570 -9.78 -7.76 8.23
C ILE A 570 -10.92 -6.74 8.07
N LEU A 571 -11.35 -6.09 9.16
CA LEU A 571 -12.64 -5.37 9.22
C LEU A 571 -12.53 -3.85 9.36
N CYS A 572 -11.43 -3.33 9.91
CA CYS A 572 -11.25 -1.91 10.23
C CYS A 572 -11.66 -1.02 9.05
N TYR A 573 -12.60 -0.10 9.28
CA TYR A 573 -13.24 0.69 8.24
C TYR A 573 -12.42 1.97 7.92
N PRO A 574 -12.55 2.52 6.71
CA PRO A 574 -11.98 3.82 6.38
C PRO A 574 -12.75 4.95 7.08
N GLU A 575 -12.04 5.97 7.55
CA GLU A 575 -12.61 7.18 8.17
C GLU A 575 -12.72 8.28 7.09
N PHE A 576 -13.78 9.08 7.11
CA PHE A 576 -13.94 10.20 6.16
C PHE A 576 -13.09 11.40 6.58
N SER A 577 -12.59 12.15 5.60
CA SER A 577 -11.88 13.41 5.80
C SER A 577 -12.42 14.50 4.87
N GLU A 578 -12.43 15.74 5.34
CA GLU A 578 -12.78 16.93 4.55
C GLU A 578 -11.62 17.40 3.66
N HIS A 579 -10.43 16.83 3.84
CA HIS A 579 -9.24 17.13 3.08
C HIS A 579 -8.81 15.92 2.26
N PHE A 580 -8.10 16.16 1.16
CA PHE A 580 -7.50 15.08 0.40
C PHE A 580 -6.65 14.16 1.31
N PRO A 581 -6.80 12.81 1.24
CA PRO A 581 -7.47 12.04 0.18
C PRO A 581 -8.94 11.67 0.44
N PHE A 582 -9.65 12.46 1.25
CA PHE A 582 -11.07 12.39 1.61
C PHE A 582 -11.50 11.14 2.39
N MET A 583 -10.59 10.18 2.50
CA MET A 583 -10.67 9.04 3.40
C MET A 583 -9.29 8.82 4.02
N LEU A 584 -9.26 8.36 5.26
CA LEU A 584 -8.04 8.02 6.00
C LEU A 584 -8.14 6.60 6.52
N ALA A 585 -7.00 5.94 6.66
CA ALA A 585 -6.94 4.71 7.43
C ALA A 585 -6.97 5.06 8.92
N GLY A 586 -7.99 4.60 9.64
CA GLY A 586 -8.13 4.91 11.06
C GLY A 586 -6.99 4.35 11.93
N GLY A 587 -6.91 4.78 13.18
CA GLY A 587 -6.05 4.12 14.17
C GLY A 587 -6.55 2.70 14.48
N ALA A 588 -5.63 1.77 14.80
CA ALA A 588 -6.03 0.46 15.31
C ALA A 588 -6.86 0.64 16.60
N LYS A 589 -8.09 0.14 16.59
CA LYS A 589 -9.01 0.29 17.73
C LYS A 589 -8.75 -0.81 18.74
N THR A 590 -8.66 -0.45 20.02
CA THR A 590 -8.45 -1.38 21.14
C THR A 590 -9.74 -1.82 21.83
N PHE A 591 -10.89 -1.21 21.45
CA PHE A 591 -12.21 -1.46 22.04
C PHE A 591 -12.23 -1.48 23.57
N ASN A 592 -11.41 -0.64 24.20
CA ASN A 592 -11.27 -0.57 25.65
C ASN A 592 -11.02 -1.96 26.27
N ALA A 593 -10.05 -2.71 25.74
CA ALA A 593 -9.68 -4.02 26.26
C ALA A 593 -9.19 -4.02 27.73
N ASN A 594 -9.04 -2.85 28.36
CA ASN A 594 -8.62 -2.67 29.76
C ASN A 594 -7.31 -3.41 30.08
N GLY A 595 -6.31 -3.23 29.19
CA GLY A 595 -4.97 -3.79 29.32
C GLY A 595 -4.03 -3.14 28.31
N TYR A 596 -2.75 -3.51 28.37
CA TYR A 596 -1.73 -3.00 27.45
C TYR A 596 -1.71 -3.81 26.15
N TYR A 597 -2.04 -3.17 25.04
CA TYR A 597 -1.93 -3.74 23.70
C TYR A 597 -1.11 -2.81 22.81
N PHE A 598 0.06 -3.27 22.37
CA PHE A 598 0.99 -2.45 21.62
C PHE A 598 0.47 -2.16 20.21
N ILE A 599 0.55 -0.89 19.79
CA ILE A 599 0.23 -0.44 18.43
C ILE A 599 1.48 0.22 17.87
N ALA A 600 2.22 -0.53 17.05
CA ALA A 600 3.51 -0.09 16.53
C ALA A 600 3.37 1.00 15.44
N THR A 601 2.29 0.95 14.67
CA THR A 601 2.07 1.85 13.52
C THR A 601 0.61 2.25 13.41
N GLY A 602 0.37 3.50 13.01
CA GLY A 602 -0.96 3.97 12.59
C GLY A 602 -1.44 3.36 11.27
N ALA A 603 -2.58 3.84 10.77
CA ALA A 603 -3.17 3.46 9.49
C ALA A 603 -3.71 2.01 9.39
N ALA A 604 -4.57 1.62 10.33
CA ALA A 604 -5.33 0.38 10.25
C ALA A 604 -6.46 0.50 9.21
N LEU A 605 -6.42 -0.36 8.19
CA LEU A 605 -7.48 -0.50 7.19
C LEU A 605 -7.66 -1.97 6.84
N GLY A 606 -8.88 -2.46 7.06
CA GLY A 606 -9.26 -3.85 6.88
C GLY A 606 -9.08 -4.32 5.44
N LEU A 607 -8.58 -5.55 5.27
CA LEU A 607 -8.40 -6.19 3.97
C LEU A 607 -9.71 -6.31 3.20
N LEU A 608 -10.86 -6.39 3.89
CA LEU A 608 -12.18 -6.36 3.28
C LEU A 608 -12.39 -5.11 2.41
N TRP A 609 -11.97 -3.94 2.89
CA TRP A 609 -12.14 -2.66 2.18
C TRP A 609 -11.12 -2.48 1.06
N ARG A 610 -9.91 -3.02 1.24
CA ARG A 610 -8.85 -2.98 0.23
C ARG A 610 -9.01 -4.05 -0.86
N ALA A 611 -9.80 -5.08 -0.59
CA ALA A 611 -10.04 -6.19 -1.50
C ALA A 611 -11.44 -6.78 -1.27
N LEU A 612 -12.46 -6.08 -1.78
CA LEU A 612 -13.87 -6.54 -1.74
C LEU A 612 -14.12 -7.99 -2.19
N PRO A 613 -13.31 -8.62 -3.08
CA PRO A 613 -13.45 -10.03 -3.37
C PRO A 613 -13.39 -10.94 -2.15
N LEU A 614 -12.83 -10.51 -1.01
CA LEU A 614 -12.85 -11.27 0.26
C LEU A 614 -14.26 -11.72 0.67
N THR A 615 -15.29 -10.95 0.33
CA THR A 615 -16.69 -11.33 0.57
C THR A 615 -17.07 -12.67 -0.08
N ALA A 616 -16.35 -13.10 -1.11
CA ALA A 616 -16.56 -14.40 -1.76
C ALA A 616 -16.37 -15.60 -0.81
N TYR A 617 -15.62 -15.46 0.29
CA TYR A 617 -15.48 -16.51 1.30
C TYR A 617 -16.83 -16.93 1.90
N ALA A 618 -17.81 -16.01 2.00
CA ALA A 618 -19.18 -16.33 2.43
C ALA A 618 -19.88 -17.34 1.50
N HIS A 619 -19.40 -17.51 0.27
CA HIS A 619 -19.96 -18.42 -0.73
C HIS A 619 -19.13 -19.69 -0.95
N THR A 620 -18.18 -20.01 -0.07
CA THR A 620 -17.30 -21.18 -0.18
C THR A 620 -18.09 -22.49 -0.34
N CYS A 621 -19.12 -22.71 0.47
CA CYS A 621 -19.95 -23.92 0.39
C CYS A 621 -20.65 -24.05 -0.97
N ARG A 622 -21.14 -22.94 -1.52
CA ARG A 622 -21.76 -22.91 -2.85
C ARG A 622 -20.73 -23.23 -3.93
N ALA A 623 -19.56 -22.60 -3.89
CA ALA A 623 -18.48 -22.82 -4.84
C ALA A 623 -18.01 -24.29 -4.85
N TYR A 624 -17.93 -24.92 -3.67
CA TYR A 624 -17.61 -26.34 -3.55
C TYR A 624 -18.66 -27.25 -4.22
N ARG A 625 -19.95 -26.97 -4.02
CA ARG A 625 -21.05 -27.76 -4.60
C ARG A 625 -21.07 -27.68 -6.13
N VAL A 626 -20.90 -26.47 -6.69
CA VAL A 626 -20.98 -26.23 -8.14
C VAL A 626 -19.69 -26.53 -8.90
N SER A 627 -18.62 -26.90 -8.21
CA SER A 627 -17.35 -27.26 -8.83
C SER A 627 -17.42 -28.68 -9.40
N ASP A 628 -17.22 -28.81 -10.72
CA ASP A 628 -17.05 -30.10 -11.40
C ASP A 628 -15.61 -30.65 -11.31
N ASN A 629 -14.73 -29.99 -10.56
CA ASN A 629 -13.36 -30.45 -10.43
C ASN A 629 -13.34 -31.79 -9.66
N LYS A 630 -12.85 -32.85 -10.31
CA LYS A 630 -12.73 -34.18 -9.69
C LYS A 630 -11.87 -34.16 -8.42
N ASN A 631 -10.90 -33.25 -8.34
CA ASN A 631 -10.03 -33.07 -7.18
C ASN A 631 -10.54 -32.01 -6.20
N LYS A 632 -11.82 -31.59 -6.27
CA LYS A 632 -12.35 -30.48 -5.46
C LYS A 632 -12.12 -30.63 -3.96
N LYS A 633 -12.25 -31.83 -3.38
CA LYS A 633 -11.99 -32.06 -1.95
C LYS A 633 -10.54 -31.72 -1.58
N LEU A 634 -9.59 -32.24 -2.35
CA LEU A 634 -8.17 -31.97 -2.14
C LEU A 634 -7.86 -30.48 -2.34
N TYR A 635 -8.34 -29.88 -3.42
CA TYR A 635 -8.09 -28.47 -3.69
C TYR A 635 -8.73 -27.54 -2.66
N SER A 636 -9.90 -27.89 -2.11
CA SER A 636 -10.51 -27.14 -1.01
C SER A 636 -9.70 -27.24 0.28
N ILE A 637 -9.09 -28.39 0.58
CA ILE A 637 -8.19 -28.52 1.75
C ILE A 637 -6.93 -27.67 1.54
N LEU A 638 -6.31 -27.73 0.35
CA LEU A 638 -5.14 -26.90 0.02
C LEU A 638 -5.47 -25.39 0.12
N LEU A 639 -6.61 -24.99 -0.42
CA LEU A 639 -7.10 -23.61 -0.37
C LEU A 639 -7.35 -23.14 1.06
N ALA A 640 -8.02 -23.97 1.88
CA ALA A 640 -8.27 -23.64 3.28
C ALA A 640 -6.96 -23.56 4.08
N ALA A 641 -6.02 -24.47 3.85
CA ALA A 641 -4.73 -24.47 4.54
C ALA A 641 -3.94 -23.17 4.25
N VAL A 642 -3.79 -22.80 2.98
CA VAL A 642 -2.94 -21.67 2.56
C VAL A 642 -3.64 -20.32 2.72
N CYS A 643 -4.92 -20.22 2.35
CA CYS A 643 -5.60 -18.92 2.24
C CYS A 643 -6.46 -18.56 3.46
N ILE A 644 -6.60 -19.47 4.42
CA ILE A 644 -7.39 -19.25 5.65
C ILE A 644 -6.53 -19.62 6.87
N VAL A 645 -6.20 -20.90 7.05
CA VAL A 645 -5.55 -21.39 8.28
C VAL A 645 -4.21 -20.71 8.54
N CYS A 646 -3.31 -20.67 7.55
CA CYS A 646 -2.01 -20.01 7.71
C CYS A 646 -2.14 -18.49 8.01
N PRO A 647 -2.89 -17.68 7.21
CA PRO A 647 -3.17 -16.29 7.52
C PRO A 647 -3.74 -16.05 8.92
N PHE A 648 -4.73 -16.85 9.34
CA PHE A 648 -5.32 -16.70 10.66
C PHE A 648 -4.31 -17.05 11.75
N ILE A 649 -3.52 -18.12 11.63
CA ILE A 649 -2.46 -18.42 12.62
C ILE A 649 -1.50 -17.21 12.78
N ILE A 650 -1.08 -16.59 11.67
CA ILE A 650 -0.21 -15.41 11.70
C ILE A 650 -0.91 -14.24 12.39
N ILE A 651 -2.16 -13.93 12.03
CA ILE A 651 -2.94 -12.85 12.66
C ILE A 651 -3.16 -13.13 14.15
N PHE A 652 -3.50 -14.37 14.53
CA PHE A 652 -3.69 -14.76 15.92
C PHE A 652 -2.41 -14.61 16.73
N SER A 653 -1.24 -14.88 16.13
CA SER A 653 0.06 -14.80 16.81
C SER A 653 0.46 -13.39 17.27
N ILE A 654 -0.20 -12.33 16.77
CA ILE A 654 0.15 -10.95 17.15
C ILE A 654 -0.31 -10.58 18.56
N TRP A 655 -1.12 -11.42 19.23
CA TRP A 655 -1.63 -11.12 20.57
C TRP A 655 -0.53 -10.70 21.54
N GLU A 656 0.66 -11.26 21.36
CA GLU A 656 1.85 -11.06 22.17
C GLU A 656 2.61 -9.78 21.75
N SER A 657 2.77 -9.55 20.44
CA SER A 657 3.63 -8.49 19.88
C SER A 657 2.89 -7.20 19.46
N GLY A 658 1.56 -7.20 19.44
CA GLY A 658 0.73 -6.05 19.07
C GLY A 658 0.52 -5.86 17.56
N TYR A 659 -0.21 -4.78 17.22
CA TYR A 659 -0.60 -4.48 15.83
C TYR A 659 0.47 -3.70 15.06
N CYS A 660 0.71 -4.11 13.81
CA CYS A 660 1.52 -3.34 12.87
C CYS A 660 1.07 -3.51 11.41
N THR A 661 0.86 -2.41 10.68
CA THR A 661 0.29 -2.40 9.33
C THR A 661 1.12 -3.23 8.33
N ARG A 662 2.45 -3.20 8.46
CA ARG A 662 3.39 -3.93 7.60
C ARG A 662 3.31 -5.45 7.71
N TYR A 663 2.73 -6.05 8.77
CA TYR A 663 2.55 -7.51 8.85
C TYR A 663 1.63 -8.09 7.76
N CYS A 664 0.84 -7.25 7.09
CA CYS A 664 0.00 -7.67 5.95
C CYS A 664 0.78 -8.43 4.87
N CYS A 665 2.08 -8.15 4.69
CA CYS A 665 2.91 -8.84 3.70
C CYS A 665 3.02 -10.36 3.89
N ASP A 666 2.79 -10.86 5.11
CA ASP A 666 2.90 -12.30 5.39
C ASP A 666 1.65 -13.11 5.03
N PHE A 667 0.50 -12.46 4.79
CA PHE A 667 -0.78 -13.19 4.69
C PHE A 667 -1.85 -12.59 3.76
N ALA A 668 -1.75 -11.31 3.39
CA ALA A 668 -2.85 -10.63 2.71
C ALA A 668 -3.07 -11.18 1.29
N TRP A 669 -2.01 -11.43 0.53
CA TRP A 669 -2.10 -11.87 -0.85
C TRP A 669 -2.67 -13.30 -0.97
N GLU A 670 -2.40 -14.17 -0.01
CA GLU A 670 -2.94 -15.53 0.08
C GLU A 670 -4.45 -15.48 0.31
N MET A 671 -4.91 -14.66 1.25
CA MET A 671 -6.34 -14.49 1.54
C MET A 671 -7.09 -13.94 0.31
N ILE A 672 -6.51 -12.96 -0.40
CA ILE A 672 -7.11 -12.42 -1.62
C ILE A 672 -7.14 -13.48 -2.74
N LEU A 673 -6.05 -14.22 -2.93
CA LEU A 673 -6.00 -15.28 -3.94
C LEU A 673 -7.09 -16.32 -3.70
N GLY A 674 -7.31 -16.72 -2.44
CA GLY A 674 -8.34 -17.69 -2.12
C GLY A 674 -9.75 -17.20 -2.41
N SER A 675 -10.02 -15.92 -2.14
CA SER A 675 -11.32 -15.31 -2.43
C SER A 675 -11.58 -15.17 -3.94
N LEU A 676 -10.55 -14.79 -4.71
CA LEU A 676 -10.61 -14.75 -6.18
C LEU A 676 -10.86 -16.12 -6.79
N ILE A 677 -10.25 -17.19 -6.27
CA ILE A 677 -10.49 -18.57 -6.70
C ILE A 677 -11.97 -18.94 -6.54
N ILE A 678 -12.53 -18.68 -5.35
CA ILE A 678 -13.94 -18.96 -5.05
C ILE A 678 -14.85 -18.19 -6.02
N MET A 679 -14.57 -16.90 -6.21
CA MET A 679 -15.33 -16.05 -7.11
C MET A 679 -15.23 -16.51 -8.57
N PHE A 680 -14.05 -16.88 -9.07
CA PHE A 680 -13.88 -17.37 -10.44
C PHE A 680 -14.61 -18.69 -10.68
N VAL A 681 -14.59 -19.60 -9.69
CA VAL A 681 -15.39 -20.84 -9.74
C VAL A 681 -16.87 -20.51 -9.84
N LEU A 682 -17.40 -19.62 -9.00
CA LEU A 682 -18.81 -19.21 -9.05
C LEU A 682 -19.18 -18.54 -10.37
N TRP A 683 -18.35 -17.59 -10.84
CA TRP A 683 -18.55 -16.88 -12.10
C TRP A 683 -18.69 -17.84 -13.28
N SER A 684 -17.87 -18.91 -13.31
CA SER A 684 -17.91 -19.91 -14.39
C SER A 684 -19.23 -20.69 -14.49
N ARG A 685 -20.07 -20.62 -13.44
CA ARG A 685 -21.36 -21.32 -13.32
C ARG A 685 -22.56 -20.38 -13.41
N CYS A 686 -22.32 -19.08 -13.50
CA CYS A 686 -23.36 -18.08 -13.62
C CYS A 686 -23.89 -17.98 -15.05
N LYS A 687 -25.16 -17.61 -15.20
CA LYS A 687 -25.73 -17.20 -16.50
C LYS A 687 -25.03 -15.93 -16.98
N GLU A 688 -25.05 -15.69 -18.29
CA GLU A 688 -24.35 -14.56 -18.92
C GLU A 688 -24.70 -13.21 -18.29
N ASN A 689 -25.98 -12.97 -17.97
CA ASN A 689 -26.39 -11.72 -17.33
C ASN A 689 -25.70 -11.52 -15.97
N THR A 690 -25.68 -12.55 -15.13
CA THR A 690 -25.00 -12.52 -13.82
C THR A 690 -23.48 -12.38 -13.97
N GLN A 691 -22.88 -13.01 -14.98
CA GLN A 691 -21.45 -12.84 -15.28
C GLN A 691 -21.11 -11.38 -15.59
N ARG A 692 -21.96 -10.68 -16.37
CA ARG A 692 -21.79 -9.25 -16.66
C ARG A 692 -21.86 -8.40 -15.38
N HIS A 693 -22.82 -8.67 -14.49
CA HIS A 693 -22.92 -7.96 -13.20
C HIS A 693 -21.69 -8.19 -12.32
N ILE A 694 -21.22 -9.44 -12.20
CA ILE A 694 -20.00 -9.76 -11.44
C ILE A 694 -18.78 -9.05 -12.05
N ASN A 695 -18.68 -8.99 -13.38
CA ASN A 695 -17.65 -8.23 -14.07
C ASN A 695 -17.67 -6.74 -13.69
N THR A 696 -18.85 -6.12 -13.67
CA THR A 696 -19.01 -4.71 -13.25
C THR A 696 -18.66 -4.51 -11.78
N LEU A 697 -19.16 -5.37 -10.89
CA LEU A 697 -18.83 -5.33 -9.46
C LEU A 697 -17.32 -5.47 -9.22
N MET A 698 -16.65 -6.30 -10.02
CA MET A 698 -15.20 -6.43 -9.96
C MET A 698 -14.46 -5.18 -10.42
N ILE A 699 -14.94 -4.49 -11.46
CA ILE A 699 -14.36 -3.20 -11.86
C ILE A 699 -14.47 -2.20 -10.71
N ILE A 700 -15.64 -2.12 -10.07
CA ILE A 700 -15.85 -1.27 -8.88
C ILE A 700 -14.90 -1.68 -7.76
N ALA A 701 -14.77 -2.97 -7.47
CA ALA A 701 -13.84 -3.49 -6.47
C ALA A 701 -12.38 -3.15 -6.76
N GLY A 702 -11.97 -3.16 -8.04
CA GLY A 702 -10.63 -2.73 -8.46
C GLY A 702 -10.38 -1.25 -8.20
N ILE A 703 -11.38 -0.39 -8.47
CA ILE A 703 -11.29 1.05 -8.21
C ILE A 703 -11.24 1.31 -6.70
N VAL A 704 -12.14 0.70 -5.92
CA VAL A 704 -12.13 0.80 -4.46
C VAL A 704 -10.79 0.32 -3.90
N SER A 705 -10.27 -0.80 -4.39
CA SER A 705 -8.95 -1.32 -3.98
C SER A 705 -7.82 -0.33 -4.26
N LEU A 706 -7.80 0.30 -5.44
CA LEU A 706 -6.80 1.32 -5.78
C LEU A 706 -6.86 2.50 -4.81
N ILE A 707 -8.06 3.05 -4.57
CA ILE A 707 -8.26 4.20 -3.67
C ILE A 707 -7.89 3.82 -2.24
N MET A 708 -8.37 2.67 -1.73
CA MET A 708 -8.16 2.26 -0.34
C MET A 708 -6.69 1.93 -0.04
N ASN A 709 -5.96 1.31 -0.97
CA ASN A 709 -4.52 1.11 -0.79
C ASN A 709 -3.75 2.42 -0.85
N PHE A 710 -4.13 3.35 -1.75
CA PHE A 710 -3.55 4.69 -1.78
C PHE A 710 -3.78 5.43 -0.45
N VAL A 711 -5.01 5.45 0.04
CA VAL A 711 -5.40 6.04 1.33
C VAL A 711 -4.56 5.47 2.47
N GLN A 712 -4.42 4.14 2.55
CA GLN A 712 -3.65 3.53 3.63
C GLN A 712 -2.16 3.85 3.55
N ILE A 713 -1.55 3.82 2.36
CA ILE A 713 -0.14 4.19 2.17
C ILE A 713 0.06 5.67 2.51
N TYR A 714 -0.86 6.54 2.07
CA TYR A 714 -0.83 7.97 2.38
C TYR A 714 -0.86 8.20 3.89
N THR A 715 -1.84 7.63 4.61
CA THR A 715 -1.90 7.75 6.07
C THR A 715 -0.66 7.17 6.76
N TYR A 716 -0.17 6.01 6.32
CA TYR A 716 1.00 5.33 6.91
C TYR A 716 2.29 6.13 6.77
N SER A 717 2.49 6.82 5.64
CA SER A 717 3.66 7.66 5.39
C SER A 717 3.64 8.99 6.13
N SER A 718 2.44 9.48 6.50
CA SER A 718 2.22 10.76 7.21
C SER A 718 3.02 11.92 6.59
N PRO A 719 2.63 12.38 5.38
CA PRO A 719 3.39 13.36 4.59
C PRO A 719 3.76 14.66 5.31
N ASP A 720 2.86 15.15 6.15
CA ASP A 720 2.96 16.38 6.95
C ASP A 720 4.12 16.38 7.95
N THR A 721 4.35 15.23 8.58
CA THR A 721 5.41 15.06 9.57
C THR A 721 6.69 14.55 8.94
N ASN A 722 6.60 13.84 7.81
CA ASN A 722 7.74 13.07 7.31
C ASN A 722 8.36 13.51 6.00
N PHE A 723 7.74 14.42 5.24
CA PHE A 723 8.31 14.84 3.97
C PHE A 723 9.14 16.12 4.16
N SER A 724 10.16 16.30 3.32
CA SER A 724 10.78 17.61 3.18
C SER A 724 9.72 18.63 2.76
N THR A 725 9.93 19.89 3.10
CA THR A 725 9.08 21.03 2.77
C THR A 725 8.63 21.00 1.29
N GLU A 726 9.57 20.86 0.35
CA GLU A 726 9.29 20.78 -1.10
C GLU A 726 8.36 19.62 -1.48
N TRP A 727 8.67 18.40 -1.03
CA TRP A 727 7.83 17.23 -1.28
C TRP A 727 6.43 17.36 -0.67
N TYR A 728 6.31 17.94 0.53
CA TYR A 728 5.01 18.21 1.12
C TYR A 728 4.20 19.21 0.28
N SER A 729 4.84 20.27 -0.23
CA SER A 729 4.24 21.21 -1.19
C SER A 729 3.69 20.50 -2.44
N ASN A 730 4.47 19.57 -3.00
CA ASN A 730 4.07 18.78 -4.16
C ASN A 730 2.86 17.88 -3.84
N VAL A 731 2.79 17.31 -2.65
CA VAL A 731 1.65 16.52 -2.18
C VAL A 731 0.39 17.37 -2.03
N LEU A 732 0.50 18.55 -1.41
CA LEU A 732 -0.62 19.49 -1.29
C LEU A 732 -1.11 19.95 -2.67
N THR A 733 -0.18 20.27 -3.58
CA THR A 733 -0.49 20.64 -4.96
C THR A 733 -1.16 19.50 -5.72
N PHE A 734 -0.73 18.26 -5.51
CA PHE A 734 -1.38 17.08 -6.05
C PHE A 734 -2.80 16.89 -5.49
N GLY A 735 -2.99 17.07 -4.18
CA GLY A 735 -4.31 16.99 -3.54
C GLY A 735 -5.32 17.96 -4.13
N ARG A 736 -4.88 19.18 -4.46
CA ARG A 736 -5.69 20.21 -5.13
C ARG A 736 -6.15 19.87 -6.54
N LEU A 737 -5.59 18.85 -7.18
CA LEU A 737 -6.18 18.33 -8.41
C LEU A 737 -7.57 17.76 -8.15
N PHE A 738 -7.81 17.20 -6.95
CA PHE A 738 -9.04 16.48 -6.61
C PHE A 738 -10.01 17.30 -5.77
N GLU A 739 -9.55 18.37 -5.13
CA GLU A 739 -10.41 19.33 -4.42
C GLU A 739 -11.18 20.20 -5.43
N PHE A 740 -12.50 20.35 -5.22
CA PHE A 740 -13.36 21.17 -6.08
C PHE A 740 -14.19 22.20 -5.32
N TRP A 741 -14.27 22.09 -3.99
CA TRP A 741 -15.02 23.01 -3.12
C TRP A 741 -14.14 24.11 -2.50
N ARG A 742 -12.82 24.01 -2.65
CA ARG A 742 -11.84 24.98 -2.15
C ARG A 742 -11.36 25.95 -3.23
#